data_AF-A0A966US07-F1
#
_entry.id   AF-A0A966US07-F1
#
_cell.length_a   1.000
_cell.length_b   1.000
_cell.length_c   1.000
_cell.angle_alpha   90.00
_cell.angle_beta   90.00
_cell.angle_gamma   90.00
#
_symmetry.space_group_name_H-M   'P 1'
#
loop_
_entity.id
_entity.type
_entity.pdbx_description
1 polymer ?
#
loop_
_entity_poly.entity_id
_entity_poly.type
_entity_poly.pdbx_seq_one_letter_code
_entity_poly.pdbx_strand_id
1 'polypeptide(L)'
;MANRYWVGGTGTWDSVTKTHWSATSGGAGGATVPTFSDDVIIDANSGTGTYTITNTGGSVDCKSFTISGLTTQSLTLTIQSGINCYGSWNTQGTQVTYTVPAGTVNINLSGTTSGLTFNPNGVSLPFNVNFGSGSSSYTLGSNLTLTKSASVCSITAGTLNIGSYTVSLARFSMSGSTTLVSSSATINCNGTGIASGTSLFSSTAATVSGALTIIYSSTASAGTIYVLTSPTTSCNVKATSGSYTFNLAGAMNNVDLTGFTGNWPISGSAYRIDGNLTLGTGMTTSFGASGSLTMYQGTSNAVITSNGVTINGPVYIGGGTSRIVQLADNLTINSSYVFTMYDCYFDINSKTFSCGQFVTGNNTLAKTIAFGASGSINITGYGNLSTTPSYMFYVIESAARLTLTGSKTVNFSYTGSNISYFQTNASTSSPTQASSFNINVTTGSYPLRWKASPIDNLNFTGFSGSLDFYSGGSNWVFGNITFSSTMTFVAIPSPIYLEASSGTQTITSNGVNMSGGAFVKSIDSTKTGSTVLLADNLNMTSTSACGITINAGTFDANNKNVTTAYLISTGVGGAVRTINMGSGTWSLYGGGTSIPLDFTLGGYNGNDYNSHQNDPSLTVNASATTVNLTNTTASQTMAFSTGGKSIYNLSLNGGSAASQIYQTFGNCVFTGTVSSNKTVAYTIQFETYTGYSPTYNYTFTCNNWSISGTSGNLVTLANQITASNFYFKIIKSGGGTITADYLSISRSTAEPSNTWYAGLNSVDGGINNGWIFSGNPSSARMLLMFF
;
A
#
# COMPACT_ATOMS: atom_id res chain seq x y z
N MET A 1 -40.75 55.19 -24.53
CA MET A 1 -41.24 53.84 -24.18
C MET A 1 -42.73 53.83 -24.40
N ALA A 2 -43.20 53.04 -25.36
CA ALA A 2 -44.62 52.85 -25.57
C ALA A 2 -44.95 51.35 -25.63
N ASN A 3 -46.20 51.01 -25.29
CA ASN A 3 -46.70 49.66 -25.49
C ASN A 3 -47.12 49.49 -26.96
N ARG A 4 -46.82 48.34 -27.53
CA ARG A 4 -47.20 47.95 -28.88
C ARG A 4 -47.93 46.62 -28.82
N TYR A 5 -49.24 46.70 -29.06
CA TYR A 5 -50.13 45.54 -29.06
C TYR A 5 -50.24 45.00 -30.47
N TRP A 6 -50.06 43.69 -30.63
CA TRP A 6 -50.41 43.02 -31.88
C TRP A 6 -51.93 43.00 -32.04
N VAL A 7 -52.47 43.29 -33.23
CA VAL A 7 -53.91 43.30 -33.54
C VAL A 7 -54.19 42.73 -34.93
N GLY A 8 -55.43 42.29 -35.17
CA GLY A 8 -55.88 41.86 -36.51
C GLY A 8 -55.55 40.42 -36.90
N GLY A 9 -55.08 39.58 -35.97
CA GLY A 9 -54.85 38.15 -36.20
C GLY A 9 -53.59 37.85 -36.99
N THR A 10 -53.70 37.03 -38.03
CA THR A 10 -52.54 36.55 -38.81
C THR A 10 -51.85 37.69 -39.54
N GLY A 11 -50.53 37.77 -39.46
CA GLY A 11 -49.77 38.84 -40.11
C GLY A 11 -48.25 38.72 -39.98
N THR A 12 -47.57 39.75 -40.48
CA THR A 12 -46.10 39.81 -40.55
C THR A 12 -45.52 40.81 -39.55
N TRP A 13 -44.54 40.37 -38.77
CA TRP A 13 -43.69 41.24 -37.95
C TRP A 13 -42.31 41.39 -38.61
N ASP A 14 -42.13 42.49 -39.32
CA ASP A 14 -40.85 42.92 -39.87
C ASP A 14 -40.53 44.35 -39.38
N SER A 15 -39.48 44.97 -39.91
CA SER A 15 -39.04 46.32 -39.52
C SER A 15 -39.84 47.47 -40.13
N VAL A 16 -40.81 47.20 -41.02
CA VAL A 16 -41.49 48.23 -41.83
C VAL A 16 -43.03 48.19 -41.77
N THR A 17 -43.62 47.02 -41.56
CA THR A 17 -45.05 46.74 -41.65
C THR A 17 -45.78 47.18 -40.38
N LYS A 18 -46.63 48.20 -40.52
CA LYS A 18 -47.37 48.83 -39.40
C LYS A 18 -48.78 48.29 -39.18
N THR A 19 -49.29 47.50 -40.12
CA THR A 19 -50.71 47.10 -40.21
C THR A 19 -51.24 46.38 -38.97
N HIS A 20 -50.40 45.65 -38.25
CA HIS A 20 -50.79 44.83 -37.09
C HIS A 20 -50.35 45.39 -35.74
N TRP A 21 -49.84 46.62 -35.68
CA TRP A 21 -49.41 47.25 -34.43
C TRP A 21 -50.40 48.32 -33.98
N SER A 22 -50.78 48.30 -32.70
CA SER A 22 -51.66 49.30 -32.06
C SER A 22 -51.04 49.87 -30.77
N ALA A 23 -51.46 51.08 -30.39
CA ALA A 23 -51.07 51.71 -29.12
C ALA A 23 -51.88 51.21 -27.92
N THR A 24 -53.01 50.55 -28.16
CA THR A 24 -53.91 49.99 -27.14
C THR A 24 -54.34 48.57 -27.51
N SER A 25 -54.59 47.73 -26.51
CA SER A 25 -55.13 46.37 -26.72
C SER A 25 -56.44 46.42 -27.52
N GLY A 26 -56.54 45.63 -28.59
CA GLY A 26 -57.71 45.57 -29.49
C GLY A 26 -58.00 46.84 -30.32
N GLY A 27 -57.10 47.84 -30.30
CA GLY A 27 -57.27 49.06 -31.06
C GLY A 27 -57.05 48.91 -32.57
N ALA A 28 -57.22 50.00 -33.32
CA ALA A 28 -56.92 50.02 -34.75
C ALA A 28 -55.40 49.81 -35.00
N GLY A 29 -55.07 49.09 -36.08
CA GLY A 29 -53.69 48.93 -36.55
C GLY A 29 -53.14 50.20 -37.21
N GLY A 30 -51.81 50.31 -37.31
CA GLY A 30 -51.11 51.45 -37.93
C GLY A 30 -50.11 52.17 -37.02
N ALA A 31 -49.92 51.71 -35.78
CA ALA A 31 -48.85 52.20 -34.92
C ALA A 31 -47.46 51.88 -35.48
N THR A 32 -46.43 52.55 -34.97
CA THR A 32 -45.04 52.26 -35.38
C THR A 32 -44.64 50.83 -35.01
N VAL A 33 -43.83 50.20 -35.86
CA VAL A 33 -43.17 48.94 -35.54
C VAL A 33 -42.38 49.10 -34.22
N PRO A 34 -42.43 48.11 -33.31
CA PRO A 34 -41.67 48.14 -32.07
C PRO A 34 -40.16 48.32 -32.29
N THR A 35 -39.54 49.08 -31.40
CA THR A 35 -38.08 49.24 -31.31
C THR A 35 -37.54 48.64 -30.01
N PHE A 36 -36.22 48.68 -29.81
CA PHE A 36 -35.57 48.30 -28.54
C PHE A 36 -36.12 49.03 -27.30
N SER A 37 -36.87 50.12 -27.49
CA SER A 37 -37.44 50.96 -26.41
C SER A 37 -38.93 50.73 -26.16
N ASP A 38 -39.60 49.89 -26.94
CA ASP A 38 -41.05 49.66 -26.90
C ASP A 38 -41.40 48.26 -26.42
N ASP A 39 -42.41 48.14 -25.56
CA ASP A 39 -42.86 46.86 -25.02
C ASP A 39 -43.83 46.18 -26.01
N VAL A 40 -43.53 44.95 -26.43
CA VAL A 40 -44.35 44.14 -27.34
C VAL A 40 -45.30 43.28 -26.53
N ILE A 41 -46.59 43.40 -26.83
CA ILE A 41 -47.66 42.70 -26.12
C ILE A 41 -48.55 41.97 -27.13
N ILE A 42 -48.73 40.67 -26.93
CA ILE A 42 -49.71 39.85 -27.62
C ILE A 42 -50.70 39.36 -26.57
N ASP A 43 -51.97 39.70 -26.73
CA ASP A 43 -53.00 39.42 -25.74
C ASP A 43 -54.28 38.84 -26.34
N ALA A 44 -55.32 38.69 -25.52
CA ALA A 44 -56.62 38.14 -25.91
C ALA A 44 -57.24 38.84 -27.14
N ASN A 45 -56.89 40.10 -27.39
CA ASN A 45 -57.43 40.93 -28.47
C ASN A 45 -56.52 40.95 -29.71
N SER A 46 -55.42 40.18 -29.71
CA SER A 46 -54.48 40.13 -30.82
C SER A 46 -54.98 39.34 -32.03
N GLY A 47 -55.96 38.44 -31.83
CA GLY A 47 -56.58 37.64 -32.87
C GLY A 47 -57.68 36.74 -32.29
N THR A 48 -58.46 36.10 -33.17
CA THR A 48 -59.51 35.15 -32.77
C THR A 48 -59.19 33.75 -33.32
N GLY A 49 -59.53 32.70 -32.57
CA GLY A 49 -59.27 31.32 -32.98
C GLY A 49 -57.76 31.05 -33.15
N THR A 50 -57.38 30.35 -34.21
CA THR A 50 -55.97 30.10 -34.54
C THR A 50 -55.43 31.18 -35.48
N TYR A 51 -54.30 31.79 -35.14
CA TYR A 51 -53.64 32.77 -35.99
C TYR A 51 -52.11 32.68 -35.91
N THR A 52 -51.44 33.20 -36.94
CA THR A 52 -49.98 33.10 -37.08
C THR A 52 -49.33 34.47 -37.20
N ILE A 53 -48.34 34.73 -36.36
CA ILE A 53 -47.44 35.87 -36.49
C ILE A 53 -46.14 35.38 -37.11
N THR A 54 -45.77 35.93 -38.26
CA THR A 54 -44.52 35.57 -38.95
C THR A 54 -43.51 36.69 -38.82
N ASN A 55 -42.41 36.45 -38.11
CA ASN A 55 -41.26 37.36 -38.14
C ASN A 55 -40.40 37.08 -39.38
N THR A 56 -40.28 38.05 -40.28
CA THR A 56 -39.51 37.94 -41.54
C THR A 56 -38.81 39.26 -41.85
N GLY A 57 -37.92 39.26 -42.85
CA GLY A 57 -37.26 40.49 -43.32
C GLY A 57 -36.12 41.03 -42.43
N GLY A 58 -35.61 40.22 -41.48
CA GLY A 58 -34.54 40.61 -40.55
C GLY A 58 -34.93 40.46 -39.08
N SER A 59 -33.93 40.48 -38.19
CA SER A 59 -34.20 40.44 -36.74
C SER A 59 -35.00 41.68 -36.32
N VAL A 60 -35.95 41.50 -35.42
CA VAL A 60 -36.78 42.59 -34.86
C VAL A 60 -36.42 42.86 -33.42
N ASP A 61 -36.64 44.08 -32.96
CA ASP A 61 -36.28 44.54 -31.63
C ASP A 61 -37.52 44.81 -30.76
N CYS A 62 -37.40 44.56 -29.46
CA CYS A 62 -38.38 44.95 -28.45
C CYS A 62 -37.69 45.25 -27.12
N LYS A 63 -38.26 46.13 -26.31
CA LYS A 63 -37.86 46.29 -24.92
C LYS A 63 -38.23 45.04 -24.14
N SER A 64 -39.52 44.82 -23.85
CA SER A 64 -40.01 43.59 -23.23
C SER A 64 -40.95 42.86 -24.20
N PHE A 65 -41.00 41.54 -24.10
CA PHE A 65 -41.88 40.70 -24.93
C PHE A 65 -42.85 39.95 -24.02
N THR A 66 -44.15 40.19 -24.16
CA THR A 66 -45.19 39.59 -23.33
C THR A 66 -46.27 38.94 -24.19
N ILE A 67 -46.55 37.66 -23.93
CA ILE A 67 -47.77 36.99 -24.39
C ILE A 67 -48.60 36.64 -23.14
N SER A 68 -49.84 37.10 -23.08
CA SER A 68 -50.69 36.88 -21.90
C SER A 68 -52.18 37.00 -22.19
N GLY A 69 -53.02 36.30 -21.44
CA GLY A 69 -54.48 36.45 -21.50
C GLY A 69 -55.14 35.75 -22.69
N LEU A 70 -54.42 34.95 -23.47
CA LEU A 70 -55.06 34.02 -24.40
C LEU A 70 -55.94 33.06 -23.57
N THR A 71 -57.14 32.74 -24.03
CA THR A 71 -58.00 31.73 -23.36
C THR A 71 -58.63 30.77 -24.35
N THR A 72 -59.11 31.32 -25.46
CA THR A 72 -59.72 30.57 -26.58
C THR A 72 -58.89 30.65 -27.86
N GLN A 73 -57.82 31.45 -27.87
CA GLN A 73 -56.93 31.64 -29.00
C GLN A 73 -55.81 30.61 -29.02
N SER A 74 -55.35 30.26 -30.22
CA SER A 74 -54.12 29.49 -30.46
C SER A 74 -53.16 30.30 -31.32
N LEU A 75 -52.02 30.68 -30.75
CA LEU A 75 -51.03 31.53 -31.39
C LEU A 75 -49.86 30.70 -31.93
N THR A 76 -49.57 30.84 -33.23
CA THR A 76 -48.31 30.34 -33.81
C THR A 76 -47.36 31.49 -34.09
N LEU A 77 -46.19 31.51 -33.44
CA LEU A 77 -45.10 32.44 -33.78
C LEU A 77 -44.08 31.76 -34.68
N THR A 78 -44.10 32.11 -35.97
CA THR A 78 -43.09 31.67 -36.94
C THR A 78 -41.93 32.65 -36.94
N ILE A 79 -40.78 32.26 -36.37
CA ILE A 79 -39.61 33.13 -36.27
C ILE A 79 -38.60 32.74 -37.37
N GLN A 80 -38.41 33.61 -38.36
CA GLN A 80 -37.48 33.34 -39.47
C GLN A 80 -36.14 34.05 -39.32
N SER A 81 -36.10 35.20 -38.64
CA SER A 81 -34.92 36.07 -38.61
C SER A 81 -34.41 36.43 -37.21
N GLY A 82 -35.13 36.06 -36.15
CA GLY A 82 -34.72 36.25 -34.76
C GLY A 82 -35.31 37.49 -34.09
N ILE A 83 -35.20 37.57 -32.77
CA ILE A 83 -35.73 38.69 -31.97
C ILE A 83 -34.67 39.11 -30.96
N ASN A 84 -34.41 40.41 -30.88
CA ASN A 84 -33.62 41.02 -29.81
C ASN A 84 -34.59 41.59 -28.77
N CYS A 85 -34.47 41.13 -27.53
CA CYS A 85 -35.27 41.60 -26.40
C CYS A 85 -34.33 42.21 -25.35
N TYR A 86 -34.50 43.49 -25.05
CA TYR A 86 -33.62 44.25 -24.15
C TYR A 86 -34.11 44.27 -22.69
N GLY A 87 -35.22 43.60 -22.41
CA GLY A 87 -35.92 43.57 -21.13
C GLY A 87 -36.42 42.16 -20.83
N SER A 88 -37.58 42.06 -20.17
CA SER A 88 -38.14 40.77 -19.78
C SER A 88 -38.88 40.10 -20.92
N TRP A 89 -38.77 38.78 -20.97
CA TRP A 89 -39.54 37.91 -21.88
C TRP A 89 -40.50 37.05 -21.04
N ASN A 90 -41.79 37.15 -21.29
CA ASN A 90 -42.81 36.37 -20.61
C ASN A 90 -43.79 35.77 -21.62
N THR A 91 -43.78 34.44 -21.73
CA THR A 91 -44.65 33.69 -22.62
C THR A 91 -45.84 33.12 -21.84
N GLN A 92 -47.01 33.05 -22.48
CA GLN A 92 -48.11 32.24 -22.00
C GLN A 92 -47.93 30.78 -22.45
N GLY A 93 -48.17 29.83 -21.55
CA GLY A 93 -47.97 28.39 -21.79
C GLY A 93 -48.80 27.80 -22.95
N THR A 94 -49.87 27.07 -22.62
CA THR A 94 -50.51 26.05 -23.48
C THR A 94 -51.05 26.50 -24.83
N GLN A 95 -51.13 27.80 -25.09
CA GLN A 95 -51.77 28.38 -26.27
C GLN A 95 -50.77 28.98 -27.27
N VAL A 96 -49.47 28.88 -26.98
CA VAL A 96 -48.42 29.42 -27.85
C VAL A 96 -47.59 28.28 -28.42
N THR A 97 -47.44 28.27 -29.74
CA THR A 97 -46.52 27.39 -30.46
C THR A 97 -45.49 28.24 -31.20
N TYR A 98 -44.21 27.97 -31.00
CA TYR A 98 -43.14 28.57 -31.81
C TYR A 98 -42.75 27.63 -32.94
N THR A 99 -42.50 28.19 -34.12
CA THR A 99 -41.99 27.46 -35.28
C THR A 99 -40.82 28.23 -35.91
N VAL A 100 -39.88 27.50 -36.51
CA VAL A 100 -38.78 28.08 -37.28
C VAL A 100 -38.67 27.33 -38.61
N PRO A 101 -38.71 28.01 -39.77
CA PRO A 101 -38.34 27.38 -41.03
C PRO A 101 -36.84 27.07 -41.03
N ALA A 102 -36.43 25.98 -41.68
CA ALA A 102 -35.09 25.40 -41.59
C ALA A 102 -33.95 26.45 -41.55
N GLY A 103 -33.09 26.39 -40.52
CA GLY A 103 -32.00 27.36 -40.32
C GLY A 103 -31.60 27.56 -38.85
N THR A 104 -30.72 28.53 -38.61
CA THR A 104 -30.32 28.96 -37.26
C THR A 104 -30.95 30.29 -36.92
N VAL A 105 -31.84 30.28 -35.93
CA VAL A 105 -32.55 31.44 -35.40
C VAL A 105 -32.16 31.62 -33.93
N ASN A 106 -31.93 32.87 -33.53
CA ASN A 106 -31.53 33.24 -32.18
C ASN A 106 -32.56 34.20 -31.56
N ILE A 107 -32.87 34.00 -30.28
CA ILE A 107 -33.44 35.04 -29.43
C ILE A 107 -32.29 35.61 -28.60
N ASN A 108 -32.01 36.89 -28.78
CA ASN A 108 -30.95 37.60 -28.08
C ASN A 108 -31.57 38.42 -26.94
N LEU A 109 -31.24 38.05 -25.71
CA LEU A 109 -31.63 38.72 -24.49
C LEU A 109 -30.51 39.70 -24.12
N SER A 110 -30.63 40.91 -24.64
CA SER A 110 -29.59 41.94 -24.69
C SER A 110 -29.83 43.07 -23.70
N GLY A 111 -30.48 42.79 -22.57
CA GLY A 111 -30.69 43.80 -21.54
C GLY A 111 -29.38 44.33 -20.95
N THR A 112 -29.45 45.49 -20.32
CA THR A 112 -28.31 46.17 -19.66
C THR A 112 -28.53 46.39 -18.17
N THR A 113 -29.68 45.98 -17.63
CA THR A 113 -30.07 46.14 -16.22
C THR A 113 -30.14 44.80 -15.49
N SER A 114 -30.21 44.85 -14.16
CA SER A 114 -30.46 43.70 -13.30
C SER A 114 -31.96 43.45 -13.08
N GLY A 115 -32.35 42.22 -12.74
CA GLY A 115 -33.72 41.86 -12.36
C GLY A 115 -34.65 41.54 -13.54
N LEU A 116 -34.08 41.26 -14.71
CA LEU A 116 -34.85 40.85 -15.89
C LEU A 116 -35.29 39.39 -15.75
N THR A 117 -36.41 39.03 -16.37
CA THR A 117 -36.95 37.67 -16.32
C THR A 117 -37.04 37.07 -17.71
N PHE A 118 -36.68 35.79 -17.84
CA PHE A 118 -36.98 34.97 -19.00
C PHE A 118 -37.90 33.83 -18.57
N ASN A 119 -39.18 33.93 -18.89
CA ASN A 119 -40.19 32.97 -18.50
C ASN A 119 -40.84 32.35 -19.75
N PRO A 120 -40.37 31.19 -20.21
CA PRO A 120 -41.03 30.46 -21.29
C PRO A 120 -42.32 29.78 -20.85
N ASN A 121 -42.61 29.71 -19.54
CA ASN A 121 -43.85 29.20 -18.95
C ASN A 121 -44.25 27.80 -19.45
N GLY A 122 -43.27 26.91 -19.55
CA GLY A 122 -43.44 25.53 -20.02
C GLY A 122 -43.50 25.35 -21.55
N VAL A 123 -43.46 26.42 -22.34
CA VAL A 123 -43.41 26.32 -23.81
C VAL A 123 -42.04 25.84 -24.27
N SER A 124 -42.04 24.88 -25.20
CA SER A 124 -40.84 24.39 -25.87
C SER A 124 -40.40 25.32 -27.00
N LEU A 125 -39.11 25.64 -27.06
CA LEU A 125 -38.56 26.64 -27.97
C LEU A 125 -37.67 25.98 -29.05
N PRO A 126 -37.98 26.09 -30.35
CA PRO A 126 -37.22 25.44 -31.42
C PRO A 126 -36.03 26.28 -31.93
N PHE A 127 -35.50 27.21 -31.12
CA PHE A 127 -34.43 28.13 -31.50
C PHE A 127 -33.37 28.26 -30.39
N ASN A 128 -32.28 28.97 -30.69
CA ASN A 128 -31.25 29.27 -29.69
C ASN A 128 -31.66 30.44 -28.80
N VAL A 129 -31.19 30.44 -27.56
CA VAL A 129 -31.40 31.54 -26.61
C VAL A 129 -30.04 32.05 -26.15
N ASN A 130 -29.77 33.33 -26.38
CA ASN A 130 -28.50 33.95 -26.02
C ASN A 130 -28.75 35.03 -24.96
N PHE A 131 -28.16 34.87 -23.79
CA PHE A 131 -28.14 35.87 -22.73
C PHE A 131 -26.86 36.69 -22.85
N GLY A 132 -26.97 38.00 -23.05
CA GLY A 132 -25.81 38.87 -22.91
C GLY A 132 -25.91 40.22 -23.59
N SER A 133 -25.75 41.26 -22.77
CA SER A 133 -25.04 42.50 -23.08
C SER A 133 -24.63 43.14 -21.74
N GLY A 134 -23.42 43.72 -21.65
CA GLY A 134 -22.96 44.41 -20.42
C GLY A 134 -23.03 43.55 -19.14
N SER A 135 -23.53 44.15 -18.05
CA SER A 135 -23.64 43.54 -16.72
C SER A 135 -25.06 43.06 -16.37
N SER A 136 -25.87 42.69 -17.38
CA SER A 136 -27.27 42.31 -17.16
C SER A 136 -27.44 41.07 -16.28
N SER A 137 -28.59 40.99 -15.61
CA SER A 137 -28.97 39.82 -14.82
C SER A 137 -30.39 39.35 -15.20
N TYR A 138 -30.47 38.11 -15.69
CA TYR A 138 -31.71 37.42 -16.02
C TYR A 138 -32.03 36.32 -15.02
N THR A 139 -33.30 36.16 -14.65
CA THR A 139 -33.80 35.04 -13.85
C THR A 139 -34.80 34.21 -14.67
N LEU A 140 -34.64 32.89 -14.67
CA LEU A 140 -35.62 31.99 -15.27
C LEU A 140 -36.91 31.96 -14.42
N GLY A 141 -38.07 32.10 -15.07
CA GLY A 141 -39.38 31.96 -14.42
C GLY A 141 -39.96 30.54 -14.46
N SER A 142 -39.39 29.65 -15.27
CA SER A 142 -39.81 28.26 -15.41
C SER A 142 -38.69 27.41 -16.02
N ASN A 143 -38.93 26.10 -16.16
CA ASN A 143 -38.06 25.23 -16.96
C ASN A 143 -37.89 25.76 -18.40
N LEU A 144 -36.67 25.65 -18.93
CA LEU A 144 -36.32 26.02 -20.31
C LEU A 144 -36.11 24.74 -21.12
N THR A 145 -36.89 24.54 -22.18
CA THR A 145 -36.73 23.39 -23.09
C THR A 145 -36.50 23.89 -24.51
N LEU A 146 -35.31 23.63 -25.04
CA LEU A 146 -34.96 23.89 -26.43
C LEU A 146 -35.05 22.60 -27.25
N THR A 147 -35.94 22.55 -28.24
CA THR A 147 -36.27 21.30 -28.96
C THR A 147 -35.51 21.10 -30.26
N LYS A 148 -34.78 22.12 -30.74
CA LYS A 148 -33.91 21.98 -31.90
C LYS A 148 -32.74 21.05 -31.56
N SER A 149 -32.44 20.08 -32.42
CA SER A 149 -31.42 19.04 -32.20
C SER A 149 -30.00 19.56 -31.94
N ALA A 150 -29.68 20.76 -32.43
CA ALA A 150 -28.44 21.50 -32.20
C ALA A 150 -28.70 22.87 -31.52
N SER A 151 -29.72 22.93 -30.66
CA SER A 151 -30.06 24.13 -29.86
C SER A 151 -28.94 24.58 -28.92
N VAL A 152 -28.74 25.88 -28.80
CA VAL A 152 -27.74 26.47 -27.92
C VAL A 152 -28.41 27.43 -26.95
N CYS A 153 -28.14 27.27 -25.66
CA CYS A 153 -28.30 28.33 -24.68
C CYS A 153 -26.91 28.90 -24.38
N SER A 154 -26.71 30.20 -24.63
CA SER A 154 -25.42 30.84 -24.36
C SER A 154 -25.55 31.96 -23.33
N ILE A 155 -24.54 32.13 -22.49
CA ILE A 155 -24.33 33.32 -21.66
C ILE A 155 -23.01 33.93 -22.11
N THR A 156 -23.07 35.15 -22.66
CA THR A 156 -21.88 35.85 -23.21
C THR A 156 -21.44 37.01 -22.34
N ALA A 157 -22.32 37.52 -21.47
CA ALA A 157 -22.02 38.52 -20.45
C ALA A 157 -23.06 38.48 -19.32
N GLY A 158 -22.70 38.98 -18.13
CA GLY A 158 -23.65 39.13 -17.03
C GLY A 158 -23.97 37.85 -16.25
N THR A 159 -25.14 37.83 -15.61
CA THR A 159 -25.60 36.75 -14.72
C THR A 159 -26.89 36.10 -15.23
N LEU A 160 -26.92 34.77 -15.29
CA LEU A 160 -28.16 33.99 -15.43
C LEU A 160 -28.46 33.26 -14.12
N ASN A 161 -29.60 33.51 -13.52
CA ASN A 161 -30.11 32.74 -12.39
C ASN A 161 -31.16 31.73 -12.87
N ILE A 162 -30.81 30.45 -12.79
CA ILE A 162 -31.71 29.35 -13.17
C ILE A 162 -32.45 28.75 -11.98
N GLY A 163 -32.20 29.23 -10.75
CA GLY A 163 -32.86 28.75 -9.53
C GLY A 163 -32.76 27.23 -9.40
N SER A 164 -33.91 26.56 -9.19
CA SER A 164 -34.03 25.10 -9.18
C SER A 164 -34.61 24.53 -10.48
N TYR A 165 -34.72 25.34 -11.54
CA TYR A 165 -35.35 24.94 -12.79
C TYR A 165 -34.45 24.04 -13.63
N THR A 166 -35.09 23.22 -14.47
CA THR A 166 -34.41 22.37 -15.45
C THR A 166 -34.23 23.12 -16.76
N VAL A 167 -33.02 23.05 -17.32
CA VAL A 167 -32.67 23.56 -18.65
C VAL A 167 -32.34 22.37 -19.55
N SER A 168 -33.18 22.08 -20.55
CA SER A 168 -33.01 20.97 -21.50
C SER A 168 -32.71 21.51 -22.89
N LEU A 169 -31.58 21.11 -23.48
CA LEU A 169 -31.05 21.68 -24.71
C LEU A 169 -29.98 20.77 -25.32
N ALA A 170 -29.52 21.10 -26.53
CA ALA A 170 -28.39 20.40 -27.12
C ALA A 170 -27.04 20.83 -26.53
N ARG A 171 -26.81 22.13 -26.38
CA ARG A 171 -25.60 22.71 -25.79
C ARG A 171 -25.87 23.91 -24.88
N PHE A 172 -25.29 23.92 -23.68
CA PHE A 172 -25.16 25.12 -22.86
C PHE A 172 -23.73 25.67 -23.01
N SER A 173 -23.55 26.98 -23.06
CA SER A 173 -22.25 27.61 -23.34
C SER A 173 -22.10 28.90 -22.55
N MET A 174 -21.00 29.03 -21.80
CA MET A 174 -20.62 30.27 -21.12
C MET A 174 -19.30 30.80 -21.67
N SER A 175 -19.22 32.10 -21.94
CA SER A 175 -18.01 32.79 -22.38
C SER A 175 -17.82 34.11 -21.61
N GLY A 176 -16.65 34.74 -21.74
CA GLY A 176 -16.35 36.00 -21.06
C GLY A 176 -16.34 35.91 -19.54
N SER A 177 -16.65 37.01 -18.85
CA SER A 177 -16.86 37.05 -17.39
C SER A 177 -18.36 36.94 -17.13
N THR A 178 -18.82 35.70 -16.92
CA THR A 178 -20.23 35.35 -16.77
C THR A 178 -20.47 34.59 -15.47
N THR A 179 -21.67 34.73 -14.91
CA THR A 179 -22.09 34.05 -13.69
C THR A 179 -23.35 33.24 -13.93
N LEU A 180 -23.35 31.97 -13.54
CA LEU A 180 -24.54 31.13 -13.48
C LEU A 180 -24.92 30.89 -12.01
N VAL A 181 -26.13 31.27 -11.62
CA VAL A 181 -26.65 31.04 -10.26
C VAL A 181 -27.65 29.89 -10.29
N SER A 182 -27.51 28.95 -9.35
CA SER A 182 -28.35 27.76 -9.22
C SER A 182 -28.63 27.43 -7.75
N SER A 183 -29.77 26.80 -7.49
CA SER A 183 -30.19 26.29 -6.19
C SER A 183 -30.71 24.87 -6.35
N SER A 184 -29.79 23.96 -6.72
CA SER A 184 -30.06 22.55 -7.09
C SER A 184 -30.72 22.38 -8.47
N ALA A 185 -30.36 23.22 -9.44
CA ALA A 185 -30.82 23.10 -10.83
C ALA A 185 -30.18 21.93 -11.58
N THR A 186 -30.82 21.56 -12.70
CA THR A 186 -30.30 20.56 -13.65
C THR A 186 -30.19 21.14 -15.06
N ILE A 187 -29.04 20.95 -15.71
CA ILE A 187 -28.85 21.22 -17.14
C ILE A 187 -28.74 19.88 -17.87
N ASN A 188 -29.69 19.58 -18.76
CA ASN A 188 -29.70 18.39 -19.61
C ASN A 188 -29.19 18.74 -21.01
N CYS A 189 -28.02 18.20 -21.36
CA CYS A 189 -27.39 18.31 -22.68
C CYS A 189 -27.71 17.03 -23.49
N ASN A 190 -28.70 17.09 -24.38
CA ASN A 190 -29.26 15.93 -25.09
C ASN A 190 -29.06 15.94 -26.63
N GLY A 191 -28.29 16.88 -27.16
CA GLY A 191 -28.21 17.15 -28.59
C GLY A 191 -27.29 16.24 -29.40
N THR A 192 -27.51 16.23 -30.71
CA THR A 192 -26.63 15.59 -31.69
C THR A 192 -25.72 16.63 -32.36
N GLY A 193 -24.41 16.38 -32.46
CA GLY A 193 -23.48 17.27 -33.18
C GLY A 193 -22.70 18.29 -32.33
N ILE A 194 -22.25 17.91 -31.13
CA ILE A 194 -21.26 18.71 -30.37
C ILE A 194 -19.92 18.65 -31.12
N ALA A 195 -19.58 19.68 -31.89
CA ALA A 195 -18.30 19.74 -32.59
C ALA A 195 -17.11 19.63 -31.62
N SER A 196 -16.05 18.94 -32.04
CA SER A 196 -14.77 18.85 -31.33
C SER A 196 -14.31 20.22 -30.82
N GLY A 197 -13.98 20.34 -29.53
CA GLY A 197 -13.46 21.59 -28.95
C GLY A 197 -14.49 22.49 -28.26
N THR A 198 -15.74 22.06 -28.12
CA THR A 198 -16.78 22.88 -27.46
C THR A 198 -16.89 22.57 -25.97
N SER A 199 -16.76 23.62 -25.15
CA SER A 199 -16.82 23.53 -23.69
C SER A 199 -18.11 24.14 -23.14
N LEU A 200 -18.60 23.59 -22.04
CA LEU A 200 -19.68 24.22 -21.25
C LEU A 200 -19.23 25.62 -20.76
N PHE A 201 -17.94 25.74 -20.43
CA PHE A 201 -17.27 26.97 -20.05
C PHE A 201 -16.09 27.21 -21.00
N SER A 202 -16.19 28.23 -21.84
CA SER A 202 -15.15 28.61 -22.82
C SER A 202 -14.20 29.68 -22.29
N SER A 203 -14.35 30.07 -21.03
CA SER A 203 -13.57 31.10 -20.34
C SER A 203 -13.26 30.67 -18.91
N THR A 204 -12.03 30.92 -18.45
CA THR A 204 -11.62 30.73 -17.04
C THR A 204 -12.24 31.76 -16.10
N ALA A 205 -12.80 32.85 -16.63
CA ALA A 205 -13.49 33.89 -15.86
C ALA A 205 -14.99 33.61 -15.65
N ALA A 206 -15.51 32.51 -16.19
CA ALA A 206 -16.89 32.08 -15.94
C ALA A 206 -17.01 31.44 -14.54
N THR A 207 -18.11 31.73 -13.83
CA THR A 207 -18.36 31.23 -12.48
C THR A 207 -19.73 30.58 -12.37
N VAL A 208 -19.82 29.55 -11.51
CA VAL A 208 -21.09 28.98 -11.05
C VAL A 208 -21.23 29.34 -9.58
N SER A 209 -22.46 29.58 -9.13
CA SER A 209 -22.79 29.77 -7.74
C SER A 209 -23.94 28.85 -7.37
N GLY A 210 -23.77 28.12 -6.26
CA GLY A 210 -24.74 27.16 -5.74
C GLY A 210 -24.67 25.77 -6.39
N ALA A 211 -25.59 24.89 -5.97
CA ALA A 211 -25.59 23.49 -6.37
C ALA A 211 -26.16 23.30 -7.79
N LEU A 212 -25.38 22.65 -8.66
CA LEU A 212 -25.73 22.40 -10.05
C LEU A 212 -25.43 20.94 -10.43
N THR A 213 -26.34 20.33 -11.18
CA THR A 213 -26.11 19.04 -11.86
C THR A 213 -26.15 19.22 -13.36
N ILE A 214 -25.15 18.73 -14.06
CA ILE A 214 -25.07 18.72 -15.52
C ILE A 214 -25.17 17.27 -15.98
N ILE A 215 -26.14 16.98 -16.84
CA ILE A 215 -26.41 15.65 -17.38
C ILE A 215 -26.18 15.65 -18.89
N TYR A 216 -25.32 14.75 -19.36
CA TYR A 216 -25.08 14.49 -20.77
C TYR A 216 -25.75 13.18 -21.17
N SER A 217 -26.63 13.24 -22.16
CA SER A 217 -27.37 12.07 -22.68
C SER A 217 -27.29 11.96 -24.20
N SER A 218 -26.27 12.57 -24.83
CA SER A 218 -26.11 12.49 -26.28
C SER A 218 -25.61 11.10 -26.70
N THR A 219 -26.00 10.68 -27.90
CA THR A 219 -25.52 9.44 -28.54
C THR A 219 -24.71 9.72 -29.81
N ALA A 220 -24.52 11.00 -30.16
CA ALA A 220 -23.83 11.40 -31.38
C ALA A 220 -22.32 11.11 -31.30
N SER A 221 -21.80 10.45 -32.33
CA SER A 221 -20.38 10.15 -32.50
C SER A 221 -19.63 11.35 -33.10
N ALA A 222 -18.38 11.54 -32.68
CA ALA A 222 -17.42 12.58 -33.09
C ALA A 222 -17.54 13.98 -32.45
N GLY A 223 -17.20 14.06 -31.16
CA GLY A 223 -16.90 15.32 -30.49
C GLY A 223 -16.26 15.12 -29.12
N THR A 224 -15.18 15.84 -28.83
CA THR A 224 -14.68 16.00 -27.47
C THR A 224 -15.59 16.97 -26.72
N ILE A 225 -16.22 16.51 -25.64
CA ILE A 225 -16.96 17.38 -24.71
C ILE A 225 -15.98 17.88 -23.65
N TYR A 226 -15.84 19.21 -23.49
CA TYR A 226 -15.04 19.81 -22.41
C TYR A 226 -15.93 20.35 -21.28
N VAL A 227 -15.66 19.96 -20.05
CA VAL A 227 -16.26 20.56 -18.85
C VAL A 227 -15.17 21.27 -18.08
N LEU A 228 -15.14 22.61 -18.02
CA LEU A 228 -14.24 23.37 -17.12
C LEU A 228 -15.05 23.88 -15.93
N THR A 229 -15.09 23.18 -14.81
CA THR A 229 -15.68 23.75 -13.59
C THR A 229 -14.70 24.75 -12.96
N SER A 230 -15.20 25.94 -12.60
CA SER A 230 -14.43 26.99 -11.91
C SER A 230 -13.91 26.49 -10.56
N PRO A 231 -12.71 26.92 -10.11
CA PRO A 231 -12.15 26.53 -8.80
C PRO A 231 -12.96 27.00 -7.58
N THR A 232 -14.03 27.78 -7.76
CA THR A 232 -14.79 28.40 -6.65
C THR A 232 -16.02 27.61 -6.18
N THR A 233 -16.63 26.77 -7.03
CA THR A 233 -17.73 25.86 -6.66
C THR A 233 -17.72 24.59 -7.51
N SER A 234 -17.78 23.42 -6.89
CA SER A 234 -17.77 22.14 -7.60
C SER A 234 -19.19 21.66 -7.97
N CYS A 235 -19.40 21.27 -9.23
CA CYS A 235 -20.70 20.83 -9.77
C CYS A 235 -20.80 19.29 -9.83
N ASN A 236 -22.01 18.75 -9.87
CA ASN A 236 -22.21 17.34 -10.22
C ASN A 236 -22.22 17.18 -11.74
N VAL A 237 -21.51 16.18 -12.26
CA VAL A 237 -21.45 15.87 -13.68
C VAL A 237 -21.89 14.43 -13.90
N LYS A 238 -22.82 14.22 -14.83
CA LYS A 238 -23.34 12.90 -15.19
C LYS A 238 -23.29 12.69 -16.70
N ALA A 239 -22.85 11.51 -17.14
CA ALA A 239 -22.98 11.06 -18.53
C ALA A 239 -23.74 9.73 -18.57
N THR A 240 -24.93 9.72 -19.17
CA THR A 240 -25.87 8.58 -19.12
C THR A 240 -25.84 7.68 -20.35
N SER A 241 -25.13 8.09 -21.41
CA SER A 241 -25.07 7.39 -22.69
C SER A 241 -23.89 7.89 -23.51
N GLY A 242 -23.61 7.21 -24.63
CA GLY A 242 -22.65 7.66 -25.65
C GLY A 242 -21.30 6.96 -25.57
N SER A 243 -20.57 6.98 -26.69
CA SER A 243 -19.28 6.30 -26.89
C SER A 243 -18.16 7.23 -27.38
N TYR A 244 -18.29 8.53 -27.13
CA TYR A 244 -17.36 9.57 -27.58
C TYR A 244 -16.22 9.82 -26.57
N THR A 245 -15.38 10.83 -26.80
CA THR A 245 -14.33 11.25 -25.86
C THR A 245 -14.89 12.29 -24.88
N PHE A 246 -14.90 11.98 -23.59
CA PHE A 246 -15.42 12.86 -22.55
C PHE A 246 -14.28 13.52 -21.76
N ASN A 247 -13.93 14.77 -22.08
CA ASN A 247 -12.85 15.49 -21.42
C ASN A 247 -13.40 16.34 -20.26
N LEU A 248 -13.06 15.94 -19.04
CA LEU A 248 -13.33 16.76 -17.86
C LEU A 248 -12.14 17.71 -17.59
N ALA A 249 -12.36 18.77 -16.82
CA ALA A 249 -11.33 19.69 -16.35
C ALA A 249 -11.83 20.46 -15.12
N GLY A 250 -10.93 20.74 -14.17
CA GLY A 250 -11.26 21.48 -12.94
C GLY A 250 -11.77 20.60 -11.79
N ALA A 251 -12.45 21.25 -10.84
CA ALA A 251 -12.95 20.63 -9.60
C ALA A 251 -14.44 20.28 -9.69
N MET A 252 -14.80 19.02 -9.49
CA MET A 252 -16.17 18.50 -9.57
C MET A 252 -16.59 17.92 -8.22
N ASN A 253 -17.89 17.95 -7.94
CA ASN A 253 -18.41 17.37 -6.70
C ASN A 253 -18.60 15.86 -6.91
N ASN A 254 -19.62 15.45 -7.66
CA ASN A 254 -19.81 14.06 -8.05
C ASN A 254 -19.60 13.87 -9.56
N VAL A 255 -18.99 12.77 -9.95
CA VAL A 255 -18.88 12.33 -11.35
C VAL A 255 -19.55 10.96 -11.49
N ASP A 256 -20.60 10.89 -12.31
CA ASP A 256 -21.37 9.67 -12.58
C ASP A 256 -21.42 9.38 -14.09
N LEU A 257 -20.65 8.38 -14.53
CA LEU A 257 -20.57 7.97 -15.92
C LEU A 257 -21.38 6.69 -16.19
N THR A 258 -22.37 6.38 -15.35
CA THR A 258 -23.25 5.21 -15.52
C THR A 258 -23.97 5.27 -16.86
N GLY A 259 -23.71 4.30 -17.74
CA GLY A 259 -24.30 4.20 -19.08
C GLY A 259 -23.44 4.78 -20.21
N PHE A 260 -22.35 5.49 -19.89
CA PHE A 260 -21.34 5.92 -20.86
C PHE A 260 -20.35 4.79 -21.15
N THR A 261 -20.03 4.58 -22.44
CA THR A 261 -19.12 3.50 -22.91
C THR A 261 -17.94 4.03 -23.72
N GLY A 262 -17.76 5.36 -23.77
CA GLY A 262 -16.70 6.00 -24.54
C GLY A 262 -15.34 6.00 -23.83
N ASN A 263 -14.47 6.91 -24.28
CA ASN A 263 -13.17 7.13 -23.65
C ASN A 263 -13.21 8.35 -22.73
N TRP A 264 -12.73 8.20 -21.51
CA TRP A 264 -12.41 9.32 -20.62
C TRP A 264 -10.90 9.53 -20.56
N PRO A 265 -10.36 10.49 -21.33
CA PRO A 265 -8.98 10.89 -21.19
C PRO A 265 -8.77 11.69 -19.89
N ILE A 266 -7.85 11.19 -19.08
CA ILE A 266 -7.28 11.85 -17.91
C ILE A 266 -6.02 12.59 -18.41
N SER A 267 -6.22 13.69 -19.15
CA SER A 267 -5.16 14.49 -19.79
C SER A 267 -5.33 15.98 -19.53
N GLY A 268 -4.42 16.60 -18.78
CA GLY A 268 -4.49 18.03 -18.41
C GLY A 268 -4.14 18.27 -16.95
N SER A 269 -4.11 19.54 -16.51
CA SER A 269 -3.88 19.91 -15.09
C SER A 269 -4.86 19.16 -14.16
N ALA A 270 -4.38 18.71 -12.99
CA ALA A 270 -5.03 17.77 -12.07
C ALA A 270 -6.57 17.83 -12.01
N TYR A 271 -7.22 16.69 -12.29
CA TYR A 271 -8.67 16.52 -12.13
C TYR A 271 -8.97 16.37 -10.64
N ARG A 272 -9.89 17.17 -10.11
CA ARG A 272 -10.28 17.07 -8.69
C ARG A 272 -11.74 16.66 -8.58
N ILE A 273 -12.00 15.58 -7.84
CA ILE A 273 -13.35 15.14 -7.48
C ILE A 273 -13.46 15.21 -5.96
N ASP A 274 -14.41 16.01 -5.46
CA ASP A 274 -14.62 16.25 -4.04
C ASP A 274 -15.56 15.24 -3.36
N GLY A 275 -16.37 14.52 -4.16
CA GLY A 275 -17.36 13.53 -3.76
C GLY A 275 -17.23 12.21 -4.52
N ASN A 276 -18.35 11.63 -4.96
CA ASN A 276 -18.39 10.28 -5.51
C ASN A 276 -17.88 10.21 -6.96
N LEU A 277 -17.22 9.10 -7.29
CA LEU A 277 -16.85 8.73 -8.66
C LEU A 277 -17.51 7.39 -9.03
N THR A 278 -18.33 7.38 -10.07
CA THR A 278 -18.90 6.17 -10.66
C THR A 278 -18.52 6.09 -12.14
N LEU A 279 -17.81 5.03 -12.54
CA LEU A 279 -17.40 4.79 -13.93
C LEU A 279 -18.49 4.00 -14.69
N GLY A 280 -18.55 4.16 -16.00
CA GLY A 280 -19.49 3.41 -16.86
C GLY A 280 -18.96 2.03 -17.24
N THR A 281 -19.78 1.00 -17.17
CA THR A 281 -19.41 -0.35 -17.61
C THR A 281 -18.98 -0.33 -19.08
N GLY A 282 -17.79 -0.86 -19.40
CA GLY A 282 -17.27 -0.93 -20.76
C GLY A 282 -16.64 0.36 -21.29
N MET A 283 -16.57 1.43 -20.49
CA MET A 283 -15.80 2.62 -20.86
C MET A 283 -14.29 2.34 -20.83
N THR A 284 -13.52 3.18 -21.51
CA THR A 284 -12.05 3.19 -21.42
C THR A 284 -11.57 4.46 -20.74
N THR A 285 -10.40 4.38 -20.10
CA THR A 285 -9.67 5.55 -19.61
C THR A 285 -8.31 5.62 -20.31
N SER A 286 -7.87 6.83 -20.64
CA SER A 286 -6.57 7.05 -21.30
C SER A 286 -5.80 8.17 -20.62
N PHE A 287 -4.46 8.12 -20.65
CA PHE A 287 -3.61 9.09 -19.97
C PHE A 287 -2.88 10.03 -20.93
N GLY A 288 -2.86 11.33 -20.63
CA GLY A 288 -1.93 12.28 -21.25
C GLY A 288 -0.72 12.56 -20.35
N ALA A 289 0.41 12.98 -20.91
CA ALA A 289 1.72 13.06 -20.22
C ALA A 289 1.79 13.82 -18.87
N SER A 290 0.77 14.58 -18.48
CA SER A 290 0.72 15.36 -17.22
C SER A 290 -0.59 15.22 -16.44
N GLY A 291 -1.46 14.27 -16.79
CA GLY A 291 -2.75 14.07 -16.12
C GLY A 291 -2.62 13.55 -14.69
N SER A 292 -3.66 13.72 -13.87
CA SER A 292 -3.83 12.92 -12.65
C SER A 292 -5.27 12.97 -12.18
N LEU A 293 -5.76 11.86 -11.61
CA LEU A 293 -7.04 11.84 -10.93
C LEU A 293 -6.82 12.08 -9.45
N THR A 294 -7.30 13.20 -8.93
CA THR A 294 -7.26 13.53 -7.51
C THR A 294 -8.67 13.42 -6.93
N MET A 295 -8.84 12.57 -5.94
CA MET A 295 -9.99 12.62 -5.06
C MET A 295 -9.59 13.37 -3.80
N TYR A 296 -9.94 14.65 -3.76
CA TYR A 296 -9.59 15.53 -2.66
C TYR A 296 -10.86 15.87 -1.90
N GLN A 297 -11.03 15.33 -0.70
CA GLN A 297 -12.33 15.33 -0.04
C GLN A 297 -12.81 16.76 0.26
N GLY A 298 -14.01 17.09 -0.24
CA GLY A 298 -14.69 18.37 -0.05
C GLY A 298 -15.33 18.52 1.33
N THR A 299 -16.63 18.30 1.48
CA THR A 299 -17.35 18.36 2.78
C THR A 299 -17.95 17.03 3.26
N SER A 300 -17.81 15.94 2.49
CA SER A 300 -18.45 14.63 2.73
C SER A 300 -17.53 13.46 2.40
N ASN A 301 -17.94 12.24 2.81
CA ASN A 301 -17.30 11.00 2.36
C ASN A 301 -17.44 10.83 0.84
N ALA A 302 -16.53 10.07 0.24
CA ALA A 302 -16.51 9.76 -1.18
C ALA A 302 -16.51 8.24 -1.42
N VAL A 303 -17.23 7.81 -2.44
CA VAL A 303 -17.27 6.42 -2.89
C VAL A 303 -16.73 6.32 -4.31
N ILE A 304 -15.86 5.33 -4.54
CA ILE A 304 -15.38 4.94 -5.87
C ILE A 304 -16.09 3.67 -6.31
N THR A 305 -16.81 3.76 -7.42
CA THR A 305 -17.43 2.62 -8.12
C THR A 305 -16.77 2.50 -9.49
N SER A 306 -15.89 1.51 -9.66
CA SER A 306 -15.13 1.33 -10.89
C SER A 306 -15.92 0.61 -11.99
N ASN A 307 -16.95 -0.16 -11.62
CA ASN A 307 -17.71 -1.01 -12.54
C ASN A 307 -16.82 -1.90 -13.42
N GLY A 308 -15.68 -2.37 -12.87
CA GLY A 308 -14.70 -3.22 -13.55
C GLY A 308 -13.75 -2.48 -14.50
N VAL A 309 -13.85 -1.15 -14.60
CA VAL A 309 -13.00 -0.33 -15.45
C VAL A 309 -11.62 -0.14 -14.81
N THR A 310 -10.56 -0.37 -15.59
CA THR A 310 -9.21 -0.03 -15.16
C THR A 310 -8.96 1.46 -15.34
N ILE A 311 -8.49 2.14 -14.29
CA ILE A 311 -8.03 3.52 -14.36
C ILE A 311 -6.60 3.55 -14.91
N ASN A 312 -6.43 4.18 -16.06
CA ASN A 312 -5.17 4.31 -16.77
C ASN A 312 -4.58 5.69 -16.48
N GLY A 313 -4.02 5.87 -15.29
CA GLY A 313 -3.39 7.12 -14.85
C GLY A 313 -3.06 7.13 -13.36
N PRO A 314 -2.19 8.05 -12.87
CA PRO A 314 -1.95 8.24 -11.45
C PRO A 314 -3.21 8.68 -10.71
N VAL A 315 -3.42 8.10 -9.53
CA VAL A 315 -4.52 8.45 -8.65
C VAL A 315 -3.98 8.97 -7.32
N TYR A 316 -4.55 10.08 -6.85
CA TYR A 316 -4.22 10.71 -5.58
C TYR A 316 -5.48 10.79 -4.72
N ILE A 317 -5.37 10.44 -3.45
CA ILE A 317 -6.46 10.63 -2.47
C ILE A 317 -5.96 11.48 -1.28
N GLY A 318 -6.79 12.38 -0.76
CA GLY A 318 -6.44 13.28 0.35
C GLY A 318 -7.60 14.16 0.82
N GLY A 319 -7.33 15.16 1.67
CA GLY A 319 -8.33 16.17 2.09
C GLY A 319 -8.88 16.02 3.51
N GLY A 320 -8.15 15.37 4.42
CA GLY A 320 -8.40 15.36 5.86
C GLY A 320 -8.62 13.96 6.45
N THR A 321 -8.29 13.81 7.73
CA THR A 321 -8.28 12.51 8.45
C THR A 321 -9.65 12.02 8.92
N SER A 322 -10.65 12.90 8.98
CA SER A 322 -11.99 12.57 9.49
C SER A 322 -12.92 11.95 8.45
N ARG A 323 -12.46 11.72 7.22
CA ARG A 323 -13.35 11.36 6.10
C ARG A 323 -12.85 10.24 5.23
N ILE A 324 -13.82 9.47 4.75
CA ILE A 324 -13.63 8.15 4.14
C ILE A 324 -13.72 8.25 2.61
N VAL A 325 -12.67 7.78 1.94
CA VAL A 325 -12.72 7.35 0.53
C VAL A 325 -12.93 5.84 0.53
N GLN A 326 -14.13 5.40 0.19
CA GLN A 326 -14.53 3.99 0.23
C GLN A 326 -14.61 3.38 -1.17
N LEU A 327 -14.20 2.12 -1.31
CA LEU A 327 -14.44 1.34 -2.52
C LEU A 327 -15.82 0.65 -2.46
N ALA A 328 -16.63 0.84 -3.51
CA ALA A 328 -17.87 0.09 -3.70
C ALA A 328 -17.63 -1.30 -4.32
N ASP A 329 -16.62 -1.41 -5.17
CA ASP A 329 -16.22 -2.62 -5.89
C ASP A 329 -14.69 -2.76 -5.97
N ASN A 330 -14.20 -3.79 -6.67
CA ASN A 330 -12.77 -3.98 -6.87
C ASN A 330 -12.23 -2.88 -7.79
N LEU A 331 -11.29 -2.08 -7.30
CA LEU A 331 -10.66 -1.02 -8.08
C LEU A 331 -9.33 -1.48 -8.66
N THR A 332 -9.13 -1.28 -9.96
CA THR A 332 -7.85 -1.54 -10.63
C THR A 332 -7.31 -0.25 -11.23
N ILE A 333 -6.10 0.14 -10.81
CA ILE A 333 -5.27 1.12 -11.48
C ILE A 333 -4.23 0.36 -12.30
N ASN A 334 -4.00 0.80 -13.52
CA ASN A 334 -3.05 0.14 -14.43
C ASN A 334 -1.65 0.03 -13.76
N SER A 335 -0.98 -1.11 -13.99
CA SER A 335 0.29 -1.49 -13.36
C SER A 335 1.45 -0.52 -13.61
N SER A 336 1.31 0.39 -14.57
CA SER A 336 2.29 1.44 -14.87
C SER A 336 2.15 2.68 -13.98
N TYR A 337 1.09 2.79 -13.17
CA TYR A 337 0.78 4.03 -12.43
C TYR A 337 0.78 3.86 -10.92
N VAL A 338 1.02 5.01 -10.28
CA VAL A 338 1.04 5.17 -8.83
C VAL A 338 -0.35 5.47 -8.29
N PHE A 339 -0.64 4.91 -7.12
CA PHE A 339 -1.65 5.39 -6.20
C PHE A 339 -0.97 6.04 -5.01
N THR A 340 -1.29 7.31 -4.76
CA THR A 340 -0.73 8.05 -3.62
C THR A 340 -1.85 8.47 -2.67
N MET A 341 -1.72 8.11 -1.40
CA MET A 341 -2.59 8.60 -0.35
C MET A 341 -1.89 9.65 0.51
N TYR A 342 -2.49 10.81 0.65
CA TYR A 342 -2.07 11.86 1.57
C TYR A 342 -2.85 11.69 2.89
N ASP A 343 -3.38 12.77 3.43
CA ASP A 343 -4.20 12.81 4.65
C ASP A 343 -5.61 12.32 4.38
N CYS A 344 -5.88 11.03 4.63
CA CYS A 344 -7.20 10.44 4.41
C CYS A 344 -7.43 9.15 5.20
N TYR A 345 -8.72 8.78 5.31
CA TYR A 345 -9.16 7.43 5.62
C TYR A 345 -9.48 6.73 4.30
N PHE A 346 -8.68 5.74 3.91
CA PHE A 346 -8.93 4.89 2.76
C PHE A 346 -9.58 3.57 3.20
N ASP A 347 -10.84 3.36 2.81
CA ASP A 347 -11.61 2.17 3.12
C ASP A 347 -11.73 1.26 1.88
N ILE A 348 -10.98 0.18 1.89
CA ILE A 348 -11.00 -0.85 0.85
C ILE A 348 -12.28 -1.70 0.97
N ASN A 349 -12.98 -1.66 2.11
CA ASN A 349 -14.32 -2.25 2.29
C ASN A 349 -14.42 -3.73 1.86
N SER A 350 -13.43 -4.54 2.29
CA SER A 350 -13.32 -5.97 1.94
C SER A 350 -13.17 -6.28 0.44
N LYS A 351 -12.82 -5.27 -0.38
CA LYS A 351 -12.57 -5.42 -1.83
C LYS A 351 -11.10 -5.67 -2.14
N THR A 352 -10.83 -5.98 -3.41
CA THR A 352 -9.47 -6.02 -3.95
C THR A 352 -9.14 -4.69 -4.60
N PHE A 353 -8.10 -4.02 -4.10
CA PHE A 353 -7.52 -2.84 -4.72
C PHE A 353 -6.22 -3.21 -5.42
N SER A 354 -6.09 -2.95 -6.72
CA SER A 354 -4.87 -3.25 -7.48
C SER A 354 -4.24 -1.98 -8.05
N CYS A 355 -2.92 -1.83 -7.96
CA CYS A 355 -2.19 -0.72 -8.55
C CYS A 355 -0.77 -1.12 -8.96
N GLY A 356 -0.14 -0.31 -9.80
CA GLY A 356 1.28 -0.45 -10.11
C GLY A 356 2.16 -0.21 -8.89
N GLN A 357 1.93 0.90 -8.19
CA GLN A 357 2.69 1.31 -7.03
C GLN A 357 1.76 1.92 -5.98
N PHE A 358 2.02 1.64 -4.71
CA PHE A 358 1.28 2.22 -3.58
C PHE A 358 2.19 3.11 -2.72
N VAL A 359 1.80 4.36 -2.48
CA VAL A 359 2.60 5.35 -1.75
C VAL A 359 1.75 6.10 -0.72
N THR A 360 2.26 6.28 0.49
CA THR A 360 1.79 7.32 1.41
C THR A 360 2.59 8.60 1.19
N GLY A 361 1.93 9.72 0.92
CA GLY A 361 2.58 11.01 0.72
C GLY A 361 3.18 11.61 2.01
N ASN A 362 4.25 12.39 1.85
CA ASN A 362 5.12 12.91 2.91
C ASN A 362 4.53 14.09 3.74
N ASN A 363 3.22 14.11 4.01
CA ASN A 363 2.64 15.14 4.88
C ASN A 363 2.79 14.78 6.37
N THR A 364 2.36 15.67 7.28
CA THR A 364 2.46 15.47 8.75
C THR A 364 1.17 14.97 9.41
N LEU A 365 0.16 14.58 8.61
CA LEU A 365 -1.16 14.22 9.09
C LEU A 365 -1.35 12.69 9.16
N ALA A 366 -2.28 12.26 10.01
CA ALA A 366 -2.60 10.84 10.18
C ALA A 366 -3.23 10.23 8.91
N LYS A 367 -3.13 8.91 8.78
CA LYS A 367 -3.63 8.11 7.67
C LYS A 367 -4.28 6.85 8.21
N THR A 368 -5.41 6.47 7.64
CA THR A 368 -6.05 5.19 7.96
C THR A 368 -6.19 4.37 6.70
N ILE A 369 -5.79 3.09 6.75
CA ILE A 369 -6.07 2.10 5.72
C ILE A 369 -6.92 1.00 6.35
N ALA A 370 -8.21 0.97 6.00
CA ALA A 370 -9.14 -0.05 6.45
C ALA A 370 -9.32 -1.09 5.34
N PHE A 371 -8.89 -2.33 5.59
CA PHE A 371 -8.98 -3.40 4.61
C PHE A 371 -10.36 -4.09 4.64
N GLY A 372 -11.08 -4.03 5.77
CA GLY A 372 -12.22 -4.91 6.01
C GLY A 372 -11.78 -6.36 6.26
N ALA A 373 -12.73 -7.30 6.28
CA ALA A 373 -12.48 -8.69 6.68
C ALA A 373 -11.59 -9.45 5.68
N SER A 374 -11.78 -9.21 4.38
CA SER A 374 -11.10 -9.95 3.30
C SER A 374 -10.41 -9.04 2.28
N GLY A 375 -10.34 -7.73 2.52
CA GLY A 375 -9.80 -6.80 1.52
C GLY A 375 -8.30 -6.97 1.34
N SER A 376 -7.77 -6.50 0.22
CA SER A 376 -6.33 -6.60 -0.07
C SER A 376 -5.85 -5.49 -1.00
N ILE A 377 -4.55 -5.19 -0.90
CA ILE A 377 -3.83 -4.34 -1.85
C ILE A 377 -2.94 -5.24 -2.71
N ASN A 378 -3.13 -5.23 -4.02
CA ASN A 378 -2.33 -5.98 -4.99
C ASN A 378 -1.41 -5.04 -5.75
N ILE A 379 -0.10 -5.23 -5.58
CA ILE A 379 0.94 -4.49 -6.28
C ILE A 379 1.36 -5.29 -7.51
N THR A 380 0.98 -4.81 -8.69
CA THR A 380 1.07 -5.55 -9.96
C THR A 380 2.13 -5.02 -10.91
N GLY A 381 2.79 -3.92 -10.58
CA GLY A 381 3.74 -3.25 -11.47
C GLY A 381 4.76 -2.42 -10.71
N TYR A 382 5.40 -1.48 -11.40
CA TYR A 382 6.50 -0.70 -10.84
C TYR A 382 6.18 0.77 -10.62
N GLY A 383 5.04 1.29 -11.13
CA GLY A 383 4.63 2.70 -11.01
C GLY A 383 5.66 3.70 -11.52
N ASN A 384 5.33 4.48 -12.55
CA ASN A 384 6.26 5.46 -13.11
C ASN A 384 6.38 6.74 -12.26
N LEU A 385 6.82 6.63 -11.00
CA LEU A 385 7.29 7.78 -10.23
C LEU A 385 8.78 7.99 -10.49
N SER A 386 9.14 9.17 -11.00
CA SER A 386 10.51 9.66 -11.14
C SER A 386 11.11 10.03 -9.78
N THR A 387 11.10 9.09 -8.83
CA THR A 387 11.78 9.26 -7.54
C THR A 387 12.81 8.16 -7.39
N THR A 388 14.05 8.55 -7.11
CA THR A 388 15.16 7.65 -6.78
C THR A 388 15.30 7.57 -5.26
N PRO A 389 15.30 6.37 -4.64
CA PRO A 389 15.02 5.06 -5.23
C PRO A 389 13.52 4.84 -5.53
N SER A 390 13.19 4.00 -6.52
CA SER A 390 11.78 3.72 -6.86
C SER A 390 11.20 2.58 -6.04
N TYR A 391 10.16 2.89 -5.28
CA TYR A 391 9.47 1.95 -4.38
C TYR A 391 8.27 1.34 -5.06
N MET A 392 8.03 0.04 -4.92
CA MET A 392 6.76 -0.58 -5.33
C MET A 392 5.67 -0.36 -4.28
N PHE A 393 6.09 -0.34 -3.02
CA PHE A 393 5.25 -0.11 -1.87
C PHE A 393 6.00 0.75 -0.88
N TYR A 394 5.47 1.94 -0.59
CA TYR A 394 6.08 2.92 0.29
C TYR A 394 5.05 3.43 1.28
N VAL A 395 5.18 2.98 2.52
CA VAL A 395 4.33 3.43 3.63
C VAL A 395 5.22 3.95 4.74
N ILE A 396 5.45 5.26 4.79
CA ILE A 396 6.24 5.88 5.85
C ILE A 396 5.39 6.83 6.67
N GLU A 397 5.15 6.46 7.92
CA GLU A 397 4.49 7.30 8.91
C GLU A 397 5.11 7.06 10.29
N SER A 398 5.04 8.01 11.21
CA SER A 398 5.26 7.65 12.62
C SER A 398 4.16 6.66 13.04
N ALA A 399 4.43 5.71 13.95
CA ALA A 399 3.40 4.77 14.41
C ALA A 399 2.13 5.48 14.98
N ALA A 400 2.25 6.71 15.48
CA ALA A 400 1.13 7.52 15.93
C ALA A 400 0.21 8.04 14.80
N ARG A 401 0.60 7.87 13.53
CA ARG A 401 -0.01 8.52 12.37
C ARG A 401 -0.44 7.56 11.28
N LEU A 402 -0.23 6.25 11.45
CA LEU A 402 -0.78 5.23 10.57
C LEU A 402 -1.68 4.30 11.37
N THR A 403 -2.95 4.23 10.99
CA THR A 403 -3.91 3.27 11.53
C THR A 403 -4.21 2.23 10.46
N LEU A 404 -4.05 0.95 10.79
CA LEU A 404 -4.37 -0.18 9.92
C LEU A 404 -5.47 -1.02 10.59
N THR A 405 -6.49 -1.41 9.84
CA THR A 405 -7.57 -2.28 10.33
C THR A 405 -7.95 -3.36 9.31
N GLY A 406 -8.55 -4.45 9.77
CA GLY A 406 -8.97 -5.56 8.91
C GLY A 406 -7.85 -6.56 8.60
N SER A 407 -7.86 -7.15 7.40
CA SER A 407 -6.92 -8.20 6.97
C SER A 407 -5.46 -7.73 6.88
N LYS A 408 -5.22 -6.45 6.54
CA LYS A 408 -3.89 -5.85 6.34
C LYS A 408 -3.04 -6.58 5.27
N THR A 409 -3.70 -7.23 4.31
CA THR A 409 -3.04 -8.07 3.30
C THR A 409 -2.55 -7.26 2.10
N VAL A 410 -1.25 -7.38 1.80
CA VAL A 410 -0.62 -6.82 0.60
C VAL A 410 0.00 -7.95 -0.20
N ASN A 411 -0.40 -8.08 -1.46
CA ASN A 411 0.09 -9.09 -2.39
C ASN A 411 0.96 -8.44 -3.48
N PHE A 412 2.07 -9.07 -3.81
CA PHE A 412 2.97 -8.66 -4.88
C PHE A 412 2.93 -9.71 -5.99
N SER A 413 2.53 -9.28 -7.19
CA SER A 413 2.47 -10.12 -8.39
C SER A 413 3.28 -9.56 -9.55
N TYR A 414 4.23 -8.67 -9.27
CA TYR A 414 5.09 -8.06 -10.27
C TYR A 414 6.02 -9.10 -10.91
N THR A 415 6.20 -8.99 -12.22
CA THR A 415 6.98 -9.93 -13.03
C THR A 415 8.07 -9.25 -13.86
N GLY A 416 8.28 -7.94 -13.70
CA GLY A 416 9.37 -7.22 -14.35
C GLY A 416 10.73 -7.50 -13.72
N SER A 417 11.76 -6.79 -14.17
CA SER A 417 13.16 -7.02 -13.79
C SER A 417 13.80 -5.91 -12.94
N ASN A 418 13.11 -4.77 -12.76
CA ASN A 418 13.64 -3.63 -11.99
C ASN A 418 13.89 -3.99 -10.53
N ILE A 419 14.98 -3.46 -9.97
CA ILE A 419 15.22 -3.49 -8.51
C ILE A 419 14.06 -2.79 -7.84
N SER A 420 13.39 -3.51 -6.95
CA SER A 420 12.16 -3.04 -6.33
C SER A 420 12.36 -2.84 -4.84
N TYR A 421 11.96 -1.68 -4.34
CA TYR A 421 12.04 -1.39 -2.91
C TYR A 421 10.68 -1.61 -2.26
N PHE A 422 10.69 -2.33 -1.15
CA PHE A 422 9.58 -2.46 -0.23
C PHE A 422 9.93 -1.74 1.07
N GLN A 423 9.15 -0.72 1.42
CA GLN A 423 9.36 0.04 2.65
C GLN A 423 8.08 0.27 3.42
N THR A 424 8.12 -0.12 4.69
CA THR A 424 7.16 0.29 5.71
C THR A 424 7.93 0.85 6.90
N ASN A 425 7.55 2.03 7.38
CA ASN A 425 8.05 2.58 8.65
C ASN A 425 6.85 2.72 9.57
N ALA A 426 6.76 1.92 10.62
CA ALA A 426 6.04 2.26 11.83
C ALA A 426 7.00 2.08 13.02
N SER A 427 7.45 3.21 13.59
CA SER A 427 8.31 3.34 14.79
C SER A 427 9.64 2.57 14.78
N THR A 428 10.76 3.29 14.87
CA THR A 428 12.09 2.68 15.03
C THR A 428 12.39 2.21 16.46
N SER A 429 11.55 2.52 17.45
CA SER A 429 11.84 2.27 18.86
C SER A 429 10.85 1.36 19.61
N SER A 430 9.67 1.05 19.04
CA SER A 430 8.72 0.08 19.63
C SER A 430 7.57 -0.24 18.66
N PRO A 431 7.76 -1.13 17.66
CA PRO A 431 6.68 -1.52 16.77
C PRO A 431 5.65 -2.41 17.46
N THR A 432 4.39 -2.34 17.01
CA THR A 432 3.31 -3.22 17.50
C THR A 432 2.75 -4.08 16.35
N GLN A 433 2.19 -5.24 16.68
CA GLN A 433 1.47 -6.10 15.72
C GLN A 433 0.21 -5.42 15.14
N ALA A 434 -0.35 -4.42 15.83
CA ALA A 434 -1.48 -3.65 15.29
C ALA A 434 -1.08 -2.86 14.03
N SER A 435 0.15 -2.37 13.99
CA SER A 435 0.71 -1.60 12.86
C SER A 435 1.36 -2.45 11.77
N SER A 436 1.23 -3.78 11.81
CA SER A 436 1.94 -4.68 10.90
C SER A 436 1.09 -5.19 9.73
N PHE A 437 1.73 -5.40 8.58
CA PHE A 437 1.09 -5.91 7.36
C PHE A 437 1.29 -7.42 7.16
N ASN A 438 0.33 -8.07 6.52
CA ASN A 438 0.49 -9.41 5.96
C ASN A 438 1.02 -9.29 4.52
N ILE A 439 2.24 -9.76 4.26
CA ILE A 439 2.91 -9.60 2.96
C ILE A 439 3.03 -10.94 2.24
N ASN A 440 2.51 -11.00 1.02
CA ASN A 440 2.66 -12.14 0.13
C ASN A 440 3.38 -11.71 -1.15
N VAL A 441 4.55 -12.28 -1.43
CA VAL A 441 5.30 -12.11 -2.69
C VAL A 441 5.29 -13.46 -3.40
N THR A 442 4.32 -13.68 -4.29
CA THR A 442 4.04 -15.04 -4.78
C THR A 442 4.53 -15.32 -6.19
N THR A 443 5.07 -14.32 -6.89
CA THR A 443 5.61 -14.45 -8.24
C THR A 443 6.76 -13.47 -8.48
N GLY A 444 7.50 -13.67 -9.57
CA GLY A 444 8.53 -12.75 -10.05
C GLY A 444 9.97 -13.18 -9.70
N SER A 445 10.93 -12.66 -10.45
CA SER A 445 12.36 -13.01 -10.38
C SER A 445 13.29 -11.79 -10.23
N TYR A 446 12.74 -10.66 -9.75
CA TYR A 446 13.47 -9.40 -9.61
C TYR A 446 14.22 -9.29 -8.28
N PRO A 447 15.21 -8.38 -8.18
CA PRO A 447 15.82 -8.03 -6.89
C PRO A 447 14.83 -7.24 -6.02
N LEU A 448 14.52 -7.76 -4.84
CA LEU A 448 13.65 -7.14 -3.85
C LEU A 448 14.49 -6.60 -2.69
N ARG A 449 14.58 -5.27 -2.59
CA ARG A 449 15.22 -4.58 -1.46
C ARG A 449 14.22 -4.34 -0.35
N TRP A 450 14.48 -4.94 0.78
CA TRP A 450 13.60 -4.95 1.94
C TRP A 450 14.06 -3.93 2.98
N LYS A 451 13.18 -2.98 3.30
CA LYS A 451 13.35 -2.02 4.39
C LYS A 451 12.01 -1.82 5.10
N ALA A 452 11.51 -2.85 5.75
CA ALA A 452 10.14 -2.81 6.26
C ALA A 452 10.00 -3.29 7.69
N SER A 453 9.20 -2.52 8.42
CA SER A 453 8.76 -2.79 9.78
C SER A 453 7.48 -2.03 10.14
N PRO A 454 6.54 -2.63 10.90
CA PRO A 454 6.51 -4.04 11.30
C PRO A 454 5.74 -4.93 10.31
N ILE A 455 5.96 -6.24 10.39
CA ILE A 455 5.34 -7.26 9.53
C ILE A 455 4.63 -8.30 10.39
N ASP A 456 3.44 -8.71 9.99
CA ASP A 456 2.70 -9.79 10.63
C ASP A 456 3.15 -11.10 10.01
N ASN A 457 2.55 -11.56 8.92
CA ASN A 457 3.02 -12.71 8.16
C ASN A 457 3.84 -12.30 6.93
N LEU A 458 4.89 -13.07 6.63
CA LEU A 458 5.76 -12.89 5.47
C LEU A 458 5.81 -14.17 4.64
N ASN A 459 5.32 -14.11 3.40
CA ASN A 459 5.21 -15.28 2.54
C ASN A 459 5.82 -15.01 1.16
N PHE A 460 6.83 -15.80 0.78
CA PHE A 460 7.51 -15.75 -0.50
C PHE A 460 7.18 -16.95 -1.40
N THR A 461 6.19 -17.79 -1.07
CA THR A 461 5.86 -18.98 -1.87
C THR A 461 5.64 -18.62 -3.35
N GLY A 462 6.54 -19.09 -4.24
CA GLY A 462 6.49 -18.85 -5.69
C GLY A 462 7.40 -17.72 -6.20
N PHE A 463 8.03 -16.94 -5.32
CA PHE A 463 9.05 -15.95 -5.69
C PHE A 463 10.39 -16.62 -6.03
N SER A 464 11.05 -16.20 -7.10
CA SER A 464 12.35 -16.75 -7.54
C SER A 464 13.45 -15.68 -7.68
N GLY A 465 13.19 -14.48 -7.18
CA GLY A 465 14.16 -13.37 -7.22
C GLY A 465 15.18 -13.41 -6.08
N SER A 466 15.90 -12.31 -5.92
CA SER A 466 16.85 -12.12 -4.83
C SER A 466 16.27 -11.20 -3.76
N LEU A 467 16.40 -11.57 -2.48
CA LEU A 467 15.98 -10.77 -1.34
C LEU A 467 17.19 -10.12 -0.67
N ASP A 468 17.14 -8.79 -0.53
CA ASP A 468 18.21 -7.95 -0.02
C ASP A 468 17.71 -7.13 1.19
N PHE A 469 18.08 -7.52 2.42
CA PHE A 469 17.69 -6.79 3.64
C PHE A 469 18.59 -5.55 3.84
N TYR A 470 18.21 -4.44 3.20
CA TYR A 470 19.01 -3.23 3.12
C TYR A 470 19.42 -2.66 4.49
N SER A 471 20.66 -2.16 4.60
CA SER A 471 21.24 -1.67 5.86
C SER A 471 20.43 -0.54 6.51
N GLY A 472 20.25 -0.59 7.83
CA GLY A 472 19.61 0.46 8.63
C GLY A 472 18.11 0.27 8.90
N GLY A 473 17.53 -0.86 8.48
CA GLY A 473 16.19 -1.30 8.90
C GLY A 473 16.26 -2.39 9.96
N SER A 474 15.41 -2.28 10.99
CA SER A 474 15.12 -3.41 11.87
C SER A 474 13.96 -4.20 11.26
N ASN A 475 14.11 -5.51 11.05
CA ASN A 475 13.10 -6.34 10.37
C ASN A 475 12.26 -7.09 11.41
N TRP A 476 11.23 -6.46 11.96
CA TRP A 476 10.38 -7.08 12.99
C TRP A 476 9.21 -7.84 12.36
N VAL A 477 9.09 -9.13 12.71
CA VAL A 477 8.07 -10.04 12.22
C VAL A 477 7.33 -10.67 13.40
N PHE A 478 6.01 -10.52 13.44
CA PHE A 478 5.15 -10.98 14.54
C PHE A 478 4.48 -12.34 14.25
N GLY A 479 4.24 -12.66 12.97
CA GLY A 479 3.59 -13.87 12.48
C GLY A 479 4.54 -14.75 11.66
N ASN A 480 4.00 -15.67 10.87
CA ASN A 480 4.78 -16.73 10.21
C ASN A 480 5.70 -16.20 9.11
N ILE A 481 6.80 -16.93 8.85
CA ILE A 481 7.70 -16.69 7.72
C ILE A 481 7.74 -17.93 6.84
N THR A 482 7.48 -17.76 5.55
CA THR A 482 7.64 -18.80 4.53
C THR A 482 8.52 -18.27 3.42
N PHE A 483 9.72 -18.83 3.26
CA PHE A 483 10.60 -18.52 2.14
C PHE A 483 10.26 -19.35 0.91
N SER A 484 10.74 -18.95 -0.26
CA SER A 484 10.65 -19.77 -1.48
C SER A 484 11.83 -20.72 -1.59
N SER A 485 11.63 -21.92 -2.14
CA SER A 485 12.75 -22.82 -2.46
C SER A 485 13.62 -22.32 -3.61
N THR A 486 13.14 -21.38 -4.41
CA THR A 486 13.83 -20.88 -5.62
C THR A 486 14.38 -19.46 -5.48
N MET A 487 14.14 -18.79 -4.34
CA MET A 487 14.71 -17.46 -4.10
C MET A 487 16.18 -17.53 -3.69
N THR A 488 16.86 -16.39 -3.79
CA THR A 488 18.22 -16.22 -3.27
C THR A 488 18.27 -15.07 -2.27
N PHE A 489 19.28 -15.06 -1.41
CA PHE A 489 19.53 -13.96 -0.48
C PHE A 489 20.78 -13.19 -0.91
N VAL A 490 20.73 -11.86 -0.79
CA VAL A 490 21.89 -10.98 -0.99
C VAL A 490 22.44 -10.64 0.40
N ALA A 491 23.74 -10.87 0.59
CA ALA A 491 24.37 -10.78 1.90
C ALA A 491 24.44 -9.34 2.44
N ILE A 492 23.70 -9.06 3.52
CA ILE A 492 23.91 -7.89 4.40
C ILE A 492 23.49 -8.20 5.86
N PRO A 493 23.95 -7.43 6.87
CA PRO A 493 24.02 -7.88 8.28
C PRO A 493 22.76 -7.63 9.13
N SER A 494 21.66 -7.09 8.60
CA SER A 494 20.51 -6.70 9.44
C SER A 494 19.76 -7.92 9.99
N PRO A 495 19.53 -8.03 11.32
CA PRO A 495 18.78 -9.13 11.90
C PRO A 495 17.29 -9.15 11.49
N ILE A 496 16.69 -10.34 11.57
CA ILE A 496 15.24 -10.53 11.60
C ILE A 496 14.82 -10.77 13.05
N TYR A 497 13.99 -9.88 13.57
CA TYR A 497 13.47 -9.93 14.93
C TYR A 497 12.13 -10.67 14.96
N LEU A 498 12.10 -11.80 15.66
CA LEU A 498 10.97 -12.70 15.77
C LEU A 498 10.17 -12.34 17.03
N GLU A 499 9.13 -11.52 16.86
CA GLU A 499 8.53 -10.69 17.91
C GLU A 499 7.09 -11.05 18.29
N ALA A 500 6.62 -12.26 17.93
CA ALA A 500 5.31 -12.76 18.32
C ALA A 500 5.04 -12.53 19.82
N SER A 501 3.91 -11.89 20.16
CA SER A 501 3.58 -11.58 21.56
C SER A 501 3.07 -12.80 22.33
N SER A 502 2.52 -13.80 21.63
CA SER A 502 2.01 -15.07 22.18
C SER A 502 1.86 -16.11 21.08
N GLY A 503 1.60 -17.37 21.44
CA GLY A 503 1.35 -18.44 20.48
C GLY A 503 2.61 -18.90 19.74
N THR A 504 2.40 -19.57 18.60
CA THR A 504 3.49 -20.16 17.80
C THR A 504 3.67 -19.42 16.49
N GLN A 505 4.89 -18.93 16.26
CA GLN A 505 5.40 -18.39 15.01
C GLN A 505 6.19 -19.47 14.28
N THR A 506 5.78 -19.83 13.07
CA THR A 506 6.45 -20.88 12.28
C THR A 506 7.38 -20.26 11.24
N ILE A 507 8.58 -20.82 11.11
CA ILE A 507 9.54 -20.52 10.03
C ILE A 507 9.63 -21.72 9.10
N THR A 508 9.39 -21.47 7.82
CA THR A 508 9.52 -22.46 6.74
C THR A 508 10.58 -21.96 5.77
N SER A 509 11.74 -22.61 5.74
CA SER A 509 12.84 -22.25 4.85
C SER A 509 12.62 -22.74 3.42
N ASN A 510 11.84 -23.81 3.23
CA ASN A 510 11.72 -24.54 1.97
C ASN A 510 13.09 -24.92 1.38
N GLY A 511 14.08 -25.17 2.25
CA GLY A 511 15.43 -25.60 1.87
C GLY A 511 16.33 -24.50 1.29
N VAL A 512 15.89 -23.24 1.33
CA VAL A 512 16.72 -22.11 0.87
C VAL A 512 17.92 -21.89 1.78
N ASN A 513 19.06 -21.55 1.18
CA ASN A 513 20.25 -21.14 1.94
C ASN A 513 20.15 -19.65 2.24
N MET A 514 20.07 -19.31 3.53
CA MET A 514 20.00 -17.93 3.96
C MET A 514 21.40 -17.31 4.06
N SER A 515 21.58 -16.16 3.42
CA SER A 515 22.81 -15.37 3.44
C SER A 515 22.57 -13.99 4.03
N GLY A 516 23.26 -13.67 5.13
CA GLY A 516 23.19 -12.37 5.82
C GLY A 516 22.13 -12.27 6.94
N GLY A 517 22.49 -11.61 8.05
CA GLY A 517 21.61 -11.31 9.18
C GLY A 517 21.41 -12.45 10.18
N ALA A 518 21.27 -12.11 11.46
CA ALA A 518 20.93 -13.05 12.54
C ALA A 518 19.41 -13.20 12.68
N PHE A 519 18.94 -14.37 13.10
CA PHE A 519 17.62 -14.48 13.73
C PHE A 519 17.75 -14.10 15.20
N VAL A 520 16.99 -13.09 15.61
CA VAL A 520 16.91 -12.67 17.01
C VAL A 520 15.51 -12.95 17.52
N LYS A 521 15.40 -13.97 18.37
CA LYS A 521 14.16 -14.29 19.06
C LYS A 521 13.96 -13.33 20.23
N SER A 522 13.07 -12.38 19.94
CA SER A 522 12.54 -11.27 20.73
C SER A 522 13.54 -10.42 21.50
N ILE A 523 13.68 -9.15 21.15
CA ILE A 523 14.43 -8.19 22.00
C ILE A 523 13.63 -7.70 23.22
N ASP A 524 12.36 -8.08 23.33
CA ASP A 524 11.48 -7.72 24.43
C ASP A 524 11.43 -8.85 25.46
N SER A 525 12.05 -8.59 26.62
CA SER A 525 12.11 -9.51 27.76
C SER A 525 10.74 -10.01 28.27
N THR A 526 9.64 -9.33 27.93
CA THR A 526 8.29 -9.69 28.37
C THR A 526 7.62 -10.76 27.51
N LYS A 527 8.14 -11.06 26.31
CA LYS A 527 7.50 -11.99 25.34
C LYS A 527 7.80 -13.46 25.60
N THR A 528 7.78 -13.87 26.86
CA THR A 528 8.13 -15.21 27.34
C THR A 528 7.12 -16.30 26.95
N GLY A 529 5.88 -15.94 26.63
CA GLY A 529 4.81 -16.86 26.25
C GLY A 529 4.73 -17.22 24.77
N SER A 530 5.72 -16.81 23.96
CA SER A 530 5.73 -17.04 22.51
C SER A 530 6.75 -18.12 22.10
N THR A 531 6.42 -18.90 21.08
CA THR A 531 7.27 -19.95 20.52
C THR A 531 7.63 -19.64 19.08
N VAL A 532 8.89 -19.80 18.70
CA VAL A 532 9.31 -19.95 17.30
C VAL A 532 9.48 -21.43 17.00
N LEU A 533 8.82 -21.94 15.96
CA LEU A 533 8.85 -23.33 15.55
C LEU A 533 9.45 -23.46 14.14
N LEU A 534 10.37 -24.40 13.95
CA LEU A 534 10.87 -24.74 12.61
C LEU A 534 9.94 -25.77 11.93
N ALA A 535 9.50 -25.47 10.70
CA ALA A 535 8.74 -26.41 9.88
C ALA A 535 9.65 -27.42 9.15
N ASP A 536 10.86 -26.99 8.80
CA ASP A 536 11.85 -27.74 8.02
C ASP A 536 13.29 -27.47 8.50
N ASN A 537 14.26 -28.08 7.84
CA ASN A 537 15.68 -27.87 8.17
C ASN A 537 16.08 -26.43 7.84
N LEU A 538 16.76 -25.76 8.77
CA LEU A 538 17.21 -24.39 8.60
C LEU A 538 18.68 -24.35 8.21
N ASN A 539 19.03 -23.65 7.12
CA ASN A 539 20.40 -23.50 6.65
C ASN A 539 20.81 -22.03 6.48
N MET A 540 21.70 -21.54 7.34
CA MET A 540 22.23 -20.17 7.32
C MET A 540 23.77 -20.24 7.23
N THR A 541 24.38 -19.99 6.07
CA THR A 541 25.77 -20.45 5.80
C THR A 541 26.78 -19.42 5.29
N SER A 542 26.38 -18.18 4.99
CA SER A 542 27.21 -17.35 4.09
C SER A 542 27.99 -16.18 4.71
N THR A 543 27.91 -15.89 6.01
CA THR A 543 28.64 -14.75 6.61
C THR A 543 28.98 -14.97 8.09
N SER A 544 29.82 -14.06 8.62
CA SER A 544 30.21 -14.04 10.03
C SER A 544 29.12 -13.59 11.03
N ALA A 545 27.89 -13.37 10.57
CA ALA A 545 26.81 -12.82 11.39
C ALA A 545 25.50 -13.63 11.31
N CYS A 546 25.48 -14.74 10.58
CA CYS A 546 24.29 -15.59 10.38
C CYS A 546 24.06 -16.52 11.59
N GLY A 547 23.61 -15.99 12.73
CA GLY A 547 23.37 -16.77 13.96
C GLY A 547 21.92 -16.76 14.44
N ILE A 548 21.68 -17.49 15.52
CA ILE A 548 20.42 -17.49 16.27
C ILE A 548 20.71 -16.94 17.67
N THR A 549 20.01 -15.88 18.06
CA THR A 549 20.07 -15.29 19.40
C THR A 549 18.70 -15.41 20.08
N ILE A 550 18.66 -15.89 21.32
CA ILE A 550 17.42 -16.09 22.07
C ILE A 550 17.45 -15.26 23.36
N ASN A 551 16.60 -14.24 23.38
CA ASN A 551 16.54 -13.25 24.46
C ASN A 551 15.29 -13.45 25.34
N ALA A 552 14.16 -13.91 24.76
CA ALA A 552 12.95 -14.29 25.49
C ALA A 552 12.11 -15.35 24.76
N GLY A 553 11.34 -16.15 25.51
CA GLY A 553 10.39 -17.12 24.98
C GLY A 553 11.03 -18.43 24.53
N THR A 554 10.31 -19.19 23.72
CA THR A 554 10.71 -20.54 23.28
C THR A 554 11.22 -20.52 21.83
N PHE A 555 12.33 -21.20 21.59
CA PHE A 555 12.75 -21.61 20.24
C PHE A 555 12.68 -23.14 20.15
N ASP A 556 11.95 -23.66 19.17
CA ASP A 556 11.74 -25.08 18.96
C ASP A 556 12.17 -25.51 17.56
N ALA A 557 13.26 -26.27 17.51
CA ALA A 557 13.79 -26.82 16.26
C ALA A 557 12.98 -28.00 15.74
N ASN A 558 12.03 -28.57 16.50
CA ASN A 558 11.09 -29.58 16.02
C ASN A 558 11.76 -30.77 15.33
N ASN A 559 12.84 -31.27 15.91
CA ASN A 559 13.68 -32.36 15.39
C ASN A 559 14.36 -32.08 14.03
N LYS A 560 14.37 -30.83 13.58
CA LYS A 560 15.00 -30.41 12.32
C LYS A 560 16.49 -30.15 12.51
N ASN A 561 17.23 -30.32 11.42
CA ASN A 561 18.64 -29.93 11.38
C ASN A 561 18.74 -28.40 11.29
N VAL A 562 19.72 -27.84 12.00
CA VAL A 562 19.99 -26.41 12.00
C VAL A 562 21.46 -26.19 11.68
N THR A 563 21.75 -25.42 10.66
CA THR A 563 23.12 -24.98 10.34
C THR A 563 23.17 -23.46 10.45
N THR A 564 24.06 -22.95 11.30
CA THR A 564 24.14 -21.52 11.61
C THR A 564 25.54 -21.17 12.15
N ALA A 565 25.93 -19.90 12.16
CA ALA A 565 27.23 -19.48 12.68
C ALA A 565 27.33 -19.69 14.19
N TYR A 566 26.27 -19.30 14.91
CA TYR A 566 26.22 -19.37 16.37
C TYR A 566 24.78 -19.57 16.88
N LEU A 567 24.68 -20.12 18.09
CA LEU A 567 23.46 -20.20 18.90
C LEU A 567 23.77 -19.62 20.28
N ILE A 568 23.17 -18.47 20.60
CA ILE A 568 23.46 -17.72 21.82
C ILE A 568 22.17 -17.44 22.59
N SER A 569 22.23 -17.51 23.91
CA SER A 569 21.18 -17.03 24.82
C SER A 569 21.75 -15.95 25.75
N THR A 570 21.21 -14.72 25.69
CA THR A 570 21.86 -13.55 26.35
C THR A 570 21.20 -13.05 27.62
N GLY A 571 20.16 -13.71 28.14
CA GLY A 571 19.75 -13.43 29.51
C GLY A 571 18.98 -12.13 29.79
N VAL A 572 18.83 -11.22 28.80
CA VAL A 572 18.49 -9.79 29.03
C VAL A 572 17.30 -9.62 29.99
N GLY A 573 17.53 -8.90 31.10
CA GLY A 573 16.50 -8.53 32.08
C GLY A 573 15.89 -9.70 32.87
N GLY A 574 16.49 -10.90 32.85
CA GLY A 574 15.96 -12.07 33.57
C GLY A 574 14.77 -12.75 32.86
N ALA A 575 14.59 -12.51 31.56
CA ALA A 575 13.51 -13.11 30.78
C ALA A 575 13.51 -14.66 30.85
N VAL A 576 12.35 -15.30 30.80
CA VAL A 576 12.28 -16.77 30.71
C VAL A 576 12.52 -17.20 29.26
N ARG A 577 13.38 -18.20 29.07
CA ARG A 577 13.80 -18.72 27.77
C ARG A 577 13.77 -20.24 27.75
N THR A 578 13.29 -20.83 26.65
CA THR A 578 13.34 -22.27 26.41
C THR A 578 13.94 -22.57 25.05
N ILE A 579 14.88 -23.50 24.97
CA ILE A 579 15.47 -23.97 23.72
C ILE A 579 15.18 -25.47 23.59
N ASN A 580 14.25 -25.83 22.69
CA ASN A 580 14.00 -27.21 22.32
C ASN A 580 14.86 -27.54 21.10
N MET A 581 15.97 -28.24 21.33
CA MET A 581 16.92 -28.57 20.26
C MET A 581 16.48 -29.78 19.42
N GLY A 582 15.61 -30.64 19.96
CA GLY A 582 15.10 -31.84 19.29
C GLY A 582 16.18 -32.88 19.01
N SER A 583 15.88 -33.86 18.15
CA SER A 583 16.83 -34.90 17.72
C SER A 583 17.70 -34.53 16.52
N GLY A 584 17.52 -33.33 15.97
CA GLY A 584 18.26 -32.87 14.79
C GLY A 584 19.74 -32.56 15.09
N THR A 585 20.53 -32.45 14.03
CA THR A 585 21.93 -32.01 14.10
C THR A 585 22.01 -30.49 14.03
N TRP A 586 22.70 -29.89 15.00
CA TRP A 586 23.01 -28.47 15.05
C TRP A 586 24.46 -28.24 14.61
N SER A 587 24.67 -27.80 13.38
CA SER A 587 25.99 -27.52 12.82
C SER A 587 26.35 -26.05 13.01
N LEU A 588 27.27 -25.79 13.92
CA LEU A 588 27.72 -24.45 14.30
C LEU A 588 29.14 -24.22 13.78
N TYR A 589 29.32 -23.28 12.86
CA TYR A 589 30.61 -23.08 12.17
C TYR A 589 31.40 -21.85 12.63
N GLY A 590 30.93 -21.14 13.65
CA GLY A 590 31.61 -19.99 14.26
C GLY A 590 31.47 -18.69 13.47
N GLY A 591 31.53 -18.73 12.14
CA GLY A 591 31.32 -17.58 11.25
C GLY A 591 31.97 -16.31 11.79
N GLY A 592 33.30 -16.25 11.88
CA GLY A 592 34.02 -15.07 12.39
C GLY A 592 33.83 -14.71 13.88
N THR A 593 32.82 -15.25 14.58
CA THR A 593 32.73 -15.21 16.04
C THR A 593 33.60 -16.31 16.64
N SER A 594 34.22 -16.04 17.79
CA SER A 594 34.96 -17.07 18.53
C SER A 594 34.04 -17.99 19.32
N ILE A 595 32.72 -17.74 19.36
CA ILE A 595 31.78 -18.40 20.30
C ILE A 595 30.50 -18.88 19.59
N PRO A 596 30.58 -20.01 18.88
CA PRO A 596 29.41 -20.64 18.23
C PRO A 596 28.29 -21.06 19.18
N LEU A 597 28.55 -21.32 20.46
CA LEU A 597 27.54 -21.79 21.40
C LEU A 597 27.74 -21.16 22.78
N ASP A 598 26.76 -20.40 23.24
CA ASP A 598 26.82 -19.74 24.55
C ASP A 598 25.45 -19.74 25.25
N PHE A 599 25.38 -20.49 26.35
CA PHE A 599 24.22 -20.56 27.25
C PHE A 599 24.51 -19.98 28.64
N THR A 600 25.56 -19.16 28.77
CA THR A 600 25.92 -18.51 30.03
C THR A 600 25.07 -17.28 30.32
N LEU A 601 24.92 -16.93 31.60
CA LEU A 601 24.10 -15.78 32.02
C LEU A 601 24.76 -14.45 31.60
N GLY A 602 24.11 -13.70 30.70
CA GLY A 602 24.58 -12.38 30.24
C GLY A 602 25.49 -12.41 29.01
N GLY A 603 25.77 -13.61 28.48
CA GLY A 603 26.65 -13.81 27.33
C GLY A 603 28.12 -13.51 27.62
N TYR A 604 29.01 -14.02 26.78
CA TYR A 604 30.43 -13.72 26.84
C TYR A 604 30.75 -12.32 26.27
N ASN A 605 31.12 -11.38 27.13
CA ASN A 605 31.53 -10.02 26.72
C ASN A 605 33.06 -9.84 26.67
N GLY A 606 33.83 -10.86 26.29
CA GLY A 606 35.29 -10.76 26.04
C GLY A 606 36.19 -10.50 27.24
N ASN A 607 35.69 -9.83 28.28
CA ASN A 607 36.43 -9.24 29.38
C ASN A 607 35.75 -9.45 30.76
N ASP A 608 34.46 -9.80 30.80
CA ASP A 608 33.71 -10.03 32.05
C ASP A 608 33.63 -11.52 32.38
N TYR A 609 34.66 -12.01 33.09
CA TYR A 609 34.72 -13.39 33.61
C TYR A 609 33.66 -13.72 34.68
N ASN A 610 32.75 -12.78 35.01
CA ASN A 610 31.69 -12.97 36.01
C ASN A 610 30.37 -13.52 35.42
N SER A 611 30.29 -13.69 34.09
CA SER A 611 29.07 -14.11 33.36
C SER A 611 28.93 -15.63 33.16
N HIS A 612 29.93 -16.45 33.52
CA HIS A 612 29.94 -17.90 33.27
C HIS A 612 29.06 -18.75 34.21
N GLN A 613 28.09 -18.13 34.88
CA GLN A 613 27.18 -18.78 35.81
C GLN A 613 26.01 -19.46 35.09
N ASN A 614 25.47 -20.53 35.70
CA ASN A 614 24.26 -21.19 35.22
C ASN A 614 23.10 -20.19 35.20
N ASP A 615 22.47 -19.98 34.05
CA ASP A 615 21.26 -19.15 33.93
C ASP A 615 20.02 -19.93 34.43
N PRO A 616 19.39 -19.53 35.56
CA PRO A 616 18.21 -20.23 36.08
C PRO A 616 16.97 -19.99 35.21
N SER A 617 16.95 -18.95 34.40
CA SER A 617 15.81 -18.58 33.55
C SER A 617 15.91 -19.18 32.14
N LEU A 618 16.96 -19.94 31.87
CA LEU A 618 17.14 -20.71 30.63
C LEU A 618 16.86 -22.21 30.86
N THR A 619 15.94 -22.75 30.06
CA THR A 619 15.71 -24.20 29.93
C THR A 619 16.21 -24.68 28.58
N VAL A 620 16.98 -25.77 28.54
CA VAL A 620 17.45 -26.39 27.29
C VAL A 620 17.02 -27.86 27.27
N ASN A 621 16.24 -28.23 26.27
CA ASN A 621 15.75 -29.58 26.05
C ASN A 621 16.51 -30.20 24.85
N ALA A 622 17.55 -30.97 25.14
CA ALA A 622 18.50 -31.48 24.13
C ALA A 622 18.84 -32.96 24.31
N SER A 623 17.87 -33.79 24.72
CA SER A 623 18.08 -35.20 25.14
C SER A 623 18.46 -36.18 24.03
N ALA A 624 18.36 -35.78 22.75
CA ALA A 624 18.72 -36.61 21.59
C ALA A 624 19.51 -35.81 20.53
N THR A 625 19.94 -34.60 20.85
CA THR A 625 20.57 -33.66 19.92
C THR A 625 22.00 -34.04 19.59
N THR A 626 22.47 -33.70 18.38
CA THR A 626 23.92 -33.65 18.10
C THR A 626 24.35 -32.23 17.78
N VAL A 627 25.20 -31.65 18.62
CA VAL A 627 25.86 -30.37 18.34
C VAL A 627 27.19 -30.65 17.66
N ASN A 628 27.34 -30.16 16.44
CA ASN A 628 28.54 -30.27 15.63
C ASN A 628 29.21 -28.89 15.54
N LEU A 629 30.32 -28.71 16.25
CA LEU A 629 31.16 -27.52 16.14
C LEU A 629 32.15 -27.73 14.99
N THR A 630 32.03 -26.93 13.93
CA THR A 630 32.87 -27.06 12.73
C THR A 630 33.84 -25.89 12.60
N ASN A 631 35.12 -26.09 12.92
CA ASN A 631 36.16 -25.08 12.75
C ASN A 631 36.70 -25.07 11.32
N THR A 632 36.23 -24.15 10.49
CA THR A 632 36.62 -24.06 9.07
C THR A 632 37.84 -23.17 8.82
N THR A 633 38.34 -22.45 9.83
CA THR A 633 39.45 -21.51 9.68
C THR A 633 40.72 -22.05 10.35
N ALA A 634 41.88 -21.90 9.72
CA ALA A 634 43.15 -22.29 10.33
C ALA A 634 43.47 -21.38 11.54
N SER A 635 43.85 -21.98 12.67
CA SER A 635 44.28 -21.27 13.90
C SER A 635 43.22 -20.45 14.67
N GLN A 636 41.92 -20.66 14.43
CA GLN A 636 40.86 -20.03 15.25
C GLN A 636 40.57 -20.87 16.51
N THR A 637 40.40 -20.19 17.65
CA THR A 637 39.79 -20.76 18.86
C THR A 637 38.27 -20.72 18.75
N MET A 638 37.62 -21.89 18.82
CA MET A 638 36.16 -22.01 18.95
C MET A 638 35.82 -22.28 20.41
N ALA A 639 35.38 -21.25 21.11
CA ALA A 639 34.92 -21.35 22.47
C ALA A 639 33.44 -21.76 22.52
N PHE A 640 33.05 -22.56 23.52
CA PHE A 640 31.66 -22.91 23.74
C PHE A 640 31.34 -23.13 25.22
N SER A 641 30.07 -22.94 25.56
CA SER A 641 29.55 -23.28 26.88
C SER A 641 28.10 -23.74 26.82
N THR A 642 27.79 -24.76 27.62
CA THR A 642 26.41 -25.19 27.82
C THR A 642 25.75 -24.50 29.02
N GLY A 643 26.44 -23.62 29.74
CA GLY A 643 25.89 -22.92 30.91
C GLY A 643 25.38 -23.87 32.00
N GLY A 644 26.01 -25.05 32.14
CA GLY A 644 25.58 -26.14 33.01
C GLY A 644 24.35 -26.92 32.52
N LYS A 645 23.79 -26.58 31.35
CA LYS A 645 22.66 -27.31 30.74
C LYS A 645 23.17 -28.57 30.04
N SER A 646 22.33 -29.60 30.00
CA SER A 646 22.65 -30.87 29.35
C SER A 646 22.40 -30.81 27.84
N ILE A 647 23.40 -31.21 27.06
CA ILE A 647 23.31 -31.49 25.62
C ILE A 647 23.56 -32.99 25.44
N TYR A 648 22.97 -33.66 24.46
CA TYR A 648 23.22 -35.09 24.25
C TYR A 648 24.60 -35.35 23.64
N ASN A 649 24.76 -35.23 22.33
CA ASN A 649 26.05 -35.46 21.65
C ASN A 649 26.78 -34.15 21.33
N LEU A 650 28.12 -34.20 21.41
CA LEU A 650 29.02 -33.17 20.90
C LEU A 650 29.96 -33.79 19.87
N SER A 651 30.15 -33.10 18.76
CA SER A 651 31.15 -33.43 17.75
C SER A 651 32.03 -32.23 17.48
N LEU A 652 33.34 -32.39 17.66
CA LEU A 652 34.36 -31.38 17.42
C LEU A 652 35.03 -31.65 16.07
N ASN A 653 34.59 -30.95 15.03
CA ASN A 653 34.97 -31.21 13.65
C ASN A 653 35.59 -29.96 13.01
N GLY A 654 36.33 -30.10 11.93
CA GLY A 654 36.91 -28.92 11.27
C GLY A 654 37.99 -29.26 10.27
N GLY A 655 38.54 -28.23 9.63
CA GLY A 655 39.53 -28.34 8.55
C GLY A 655 40.83 -29.04 8.97
N SER A 656 41.69 -29.30 7.99
CA SER A 656 42.94 -30.06 8.13
C SER A 656 44.09 -29.29 8.78
N ALA A 657 43.86 -28.09 9.33
CA ALA A 657 44.90 -27.32 9.99
C ALA A 657 45.25 -27.92 11.36
N ALA A 658 46.54 -28.20 11.57
CA ALA A 658 47.06 -28.54 12.89
C ALA A 658 46.99 -27.30 13.80
N SER A 659 46.69 -27.49 15.09
CA SER A 659 46.61 -26.43 16.13
C SER A 659 45.27 -25.67 16.27
N GLN A 660 44.17 -26.20 15.76
CA GLN A 660 42.84 -25.66 16.13
C GLN A 660 42.57 -25.86 17.63
N ILE A 661 41.92 -24.87 18.26
CA ILE A 661 41.59 -24.90 19.68
C ILE A 661 40.08 -24.91 19.84
N TYR A 662 39.55 -25.85 20.63
CA TYR A 662 38.19 -25.82 21.14
C TYR A 662 38.24 -25.47 22.61
N GLN A 663 37.76 -24.28 22.96
CA GLN A 663 37.82 -23.79 24.33
C GLN A 663 36.47 -24.01 25.01
N THR A 664 36.48 -24.47 26.25
CA THR A 664 35.27 -24.62 27.07
C THR A 664 35.31 -23.66 28.23
N PHE A 665 34.16 -23.10 28.57
CA PHE A 665 33.98 -22.22 29.71
C PHE A 665 32.69 -22.53 30.47
N GLY A 666 32.66 -22.26 31.77
CA GLY A 666 31.57 -22.69 32.63
C GLY A 666 31.44 -24.22 32.71
N ASN A 667 30.40 -24.70 33.39
CA ASN A 667 30.12 -26.14 33.43
C ASN A 667 29.56 -26.62 32.08
N CYS A 668 30.11 -27.71 31.56
CA CYS A 668 29.67 -28.35 30.33
C CYS A 668 29.14 -29.76 30.63
N VAL A 669 27.95 -30.09 30.13
CA VAL A 669 27.30 -31.39 30.41
C VAL A 669 26.83 -32.05 29.11
N PHE A 670 27.36 -33.24 28.84
CA PHE A 670 27.05 -34.07 27.67
C PHE A 670 26.50 -35.44 28.07
N THR A 671 25.22 -35.71 27.84
CA THR A 671 24.58 -36.97 28.24
C THR A 671 24.67 -38.08 27.19
N GLY A 672 25.32 -37.81 26.05
CA GLY A 672 25.63 -38.77 25.00
C GLY A 672 27.15 -38.93 24.81
N THR A 673 27.58 -38.91 23.55
CA THR A 673 28.98 -39.10 23.16
C THR A 673 29.64 -37.78 22.79
N VAL A 674 30.82 -37.53 23.34
CA VAL A 674 31.76 -36.51 22.88
C VAL A 674 32.72 -37.14 21.89
N SER A 675 32.74 -36.60 20.67
CA SER A 675 33.40 -37.20 19.49
C SER A 675 34.15 -36.16 18.67
N SER A 676 35.00 -36.64 17.77
CA SER A 676 35.66 -35.82 16.75
C SER A 676 35.96 -36.70 15.54
N ASN A 677 35.79 -36.15 14.34
CA ASN A 677 36.22 -36.78 13.09
C ASN A 677 37.57 -36.24 12.57
N LYS A 678 38.26 -35.40 13.36
CA LYS A 678 39.52 -34.79 12.93
C LYS A 678 40.62 -35.84 12.84
N THR A 679 41.44 -35.71 11.80
CA THR A 679 42.59 -36.60 11.52
C THR A 679 43.95 -35.93 11.77
N VAL A 680 43.94 -34.68 12.23
CA VAL A 680 45.13 -33.85 12.51
C VAL A 680 45.21 -33.49 13.98
N ALA A 681 46.37 -33.05 14.48
CA ALA A 681 46.52 -32.60 15.86
C ALA A 681 45.67 -31.35 16.17
N TYR A 682 45.02 -31.33 17.33
CA TYR A 682 44.25 -30.18 17.82
C TYR A 682 44.21 -30.16 19.36
N THR A 683 43.75 -29.04 19.91
CA THR A 683 43.66 -28.83 21.36
C THR A 683 42.20 -28.70 21.77
N ILE A 684 41.83 -29.39 22.85
CA ILE A 684 40.64 -29.11 23.64
C ILE A 684 41.14 -28.40 24.90
N GLN A 685 40.83 -27.12 24.99
CA GLN A 685 41.24 -26.25 26.08
C GLN A 685 40.11 -26.10 27.08
N PHE A 686 40.39 -26.34 28.35
CA PHE A 686 39.44 -26.19 29.44
C PHE A 686 39.79 -24.93 30.22
N GLU A 687 38.83 -24.02 30.38
CA GLU A 687 39.01 -22.82 31.18
C GLU A 687 38.99 -23.14 32.67
N THR A 688 39.85 -22.45 33.41
CA THR A 688 39.85 -22.40 34.87
C THR A 688 39.78 -20.93 35.30
N TYR A 689 39.01 -20.60 36.34
CA TYR A 689 38.71 -19.21 36.73
C TYR A 689 39.78 -18.63 37.67
N THR A 690 40.22 -17.38 37.45
CA THR A 690 41.22 -16.66 38.28
C THR A 690 40.68 -15.54 39.16
N GLY A 691 39.38 -15.25 39.16
CA GLY A 691 38.89 -13.95 39.63
C GLY A 691 38.72 -13.76 41.14
N TYR A 692 38.22 -14.73 41.91
CA TYR A 692 37.96 -14.59 43.35
C TYR A 692 37.74 -15.98 43.99
N SER A 693 38.56 -16.36 44.98
CA SER A 693 38.45 -17.59 45.81
C SER A 693 38.60 -18.94 45.07
N PRO A 694 39.35 -19.93 45.60
CA PRO A 694 39.74 -21.16 44.88
C PRO A 694 38.61 -22.21 44.70
N THR A 695 37.36 -21.80 44.51
CA THR A 695 36.19 -22.68 44.75
C THR A 695 35.43 -23.11 43.49
N TYR A 696 35.72 -22.59 42.30
CA TYR A 696 35.02 -22.97 41.07
C TYR A 696 35.93 -23.72 40.09
N ASN A 697 36.00 -25.05 40.23
CA ASN A 697 36.52 -25.91 39.18
C ASN A 697 35.37 -26.20 38.20
N TYR A 698 35.36 -25.53 37.04
CA TYR A 698 34.40 -25.86 35.99
C TYR A 698 34.54 -27.34 35.60
N THR A 699 33.41 -28.01 35.46
CA THR A 699 33.38 -29.43 35.13
C THR A 699 33.01 -29.64 33.68
N PHE A 700 33.72 -30.57 33.04
CA PHE A 700 33.33 -31.14 31.77
C PHE A 700 32.80 -32.55 32.02
N THR A 701 31.49 -32.72 31.95
CA THR A 701 30.82 -33.99 32.20
C THR A 701 30.39 -34.62 30.89
N CYS A 702 30.70 -35.89 30.65
CA CYS A 702 30.20 -36.64 29.51
C CYS A 702 29.82 -38.08 29.86
N ASN A 703 28.81 -38.67 29.20
CA ASN A 703 28.52 -40.09 29.35
C ASN A 703 29.54 -40.96 28.62
N ASN A 704 29.84 -40.63 27.37
CA ASN A 704 30.79 -41.35 26.53
C ASN A 704 31.80 -40.39 25.88
N TRP A 705 32.99 -40.90 25.61
CA TRP A 705 34.08 -40.19 24.97
C TRP A 705 34.71 -41.09 23.90
N SER A 706 34.79 -40.59 22.68
CA SER A 706 35.34 -41.33 21.53
C SER A 706 36.42 -40.55 20.79
N ILE A 707 37.04 -39.57 21.45
CA ILE A 707 38.12 -38.78 20.88
C ILE A 707 39.46 -39.46 21.16
N SER A 708 40.16 -39.83 20.09
CA SER A 708 41.53 -40.32 20.09
C SER A 708 42.32 -39.61 18.99
N GLY A 709 43.62 -39.41 19.22
CA GLY A 709 44.53 -38.98 18.17
C GLY A 709 44.92 -40.12 17.24
N THR A 710 45.90 -39.85 16.39
CA THR A 710 46.59 -40.87 15.60
C THR A 710 48.10 -40.70 15.76
N SER A 711 48.88 -41.68 15.31
CA SER A 711 50.35 -41.55 15.32
C SER A 711 50.78 -40.28 14.59
N GLY A 712 51.57 -39.44 15.25
CA GLY A 712 51.99 -38.11 14.76
C GLY A 712 50.97 -36.98 14.96
N ASN A 713 49.74 -37.27 15.38
CA ASN A 713 48.65 -36.29 15.56
C ASN A 713 47.98 -36.46 16.92
N LEU A 714 48.63 -35.97 17.99
CA LEU A 714 48.07 -36.03 19.34
C LEU A 714 46.88 -35.07 19.49
N VAL A 715 45.87 -35.49 20.26
CA VAL A 715 44.83 -34.58 20.78
C VAL A 715 45.28 -34.06 22.14
N THR A 716 45.46 -32.74 22.25
CA THR A 716 45.92 -32.12 23.49
C THR A 716 44.73 -31.74 24.37
N LEU A 717 44.66 -32.25 25.58
CA LEU A 717 43.74 -31.81 26.63
C LEU A 717 44.49 -30.84 27.54
N ALA A 718 44.25 -29.54 27.35
CA ALA A 718 45.01 -28.49 28.00
C ALA A 718 44.16 -27.74 29.03
N ASN A 719 44.77 -27.41 30.17
CA ASN A 719 44.27 -26.34 31.03
C ASN A 719 44.67 -24.99 30.43
N GLN A 720 43.75 -24.02 30.38
CA GLN A 720 44.04 -22.65 29.96
C GLN A 720 45.05 -21.95 30.88
N ILE A 721 45.01 -22.26 32.18
CA ILE A 721 45.93 -21.70 33.18
C ILE A 721 47.06 -22.70 33.46
N THR A 722 48.30 -22.24 33.33
CA THR A 722 49.49 -23.08 33.49
C THR A 722 50.11 -23.03 34.89
N ALA A 723 49.60 -22.17 35.78
CA ALA A 723 50.01 -22.09 37.17
C ALA A 723 49.74 -23.40 37.95
N SER A 724 50.59 -23.71 38.93
CA SER A 724 50.71 -25.05 39.55
C SER A 724 49.46 -25.57 40.28
N ASN A 725 48.52 -24.69 40.65
CA ASN A 725 47.39 -25.02 41.52
C ASN A 725 46.05 -25.12 40.78
N PHE A 726 46.05 -24.99 39.44
CA PHE A 726 44.83 -25.01 38.63
C PHE A 726 44.73 -26.29 37.83
N TYR A 727 43.56 -26.91 37.89
CA TYR A 727 43.26 -28.18 37.22
C TYR A 727 41.93 -28.08 36.51
N PHE A 728 41.82 -28.69 35.33
CA PHE A 728 40.50 -28.93 34.74
C PHE A 728 39.94 -30.27 35.22
N LYS A 729 38.62 -30.33 35.40
CA LYS A 729 37.94 -31.53 35.86
C LYS A 729 37.10 -32.14 34.74
N ILE A 730 37.38 -33.39 34.41
CA ILE A 730 36.57 -34.19 33.48
C ILE A 730 35.86 -35.31 34.24
N ILE A 731 34.57 -35.50 33.96
CA ILE A 731 33.72 -36.43 34.70
C ILE A 731 33.00 -37.34 33.71
N LYS A 732 33.09 -38.65 33.93
CA LYS A 732 32.20 -39.60 33.28
C LYS A 732 30.94 -39.75 34.11
N SER A 733 29.81 -39.38 33.54
CA SER A 733 28.50 -39.72 34.09
C SER A 733 28.04 -41.08 33.55
N GLY A 734 27.32 -41.85 34.36
CA GLY A 734 26.90 -43.22 34.03
C GLY A 734 27.98 -44.29 34.28
N GLY A 735 27.71 -45.52 33.86
CA GLY A 735 28.60 -46.69 34.07
C GLY A 735 29.57 -46.96 32.92
N GLY A 736 30.48 -47.92 33.10
CA GLY A 736 31.46 -48.36 32.10
C GLY A 736 32.78 -47.58 32.14
N THR A 737 33.67 -47.86 31.19
CA THR A 737 35.00 -47.23 31.07
C THR A 737 35.10 -46.38 29.80
N ILE A 738 35.94 -45.34 29.82
CA ILE A 738 36.37 -44.58 28.64
C ILE A 738 37.72 -45.12 28.19
N THR A 739 37.86 -45.38 26.89
CA THR A 739 39.14 -45.73 26.26
C THR A 739 39.43 -44.75 25.14
N ALA A 740 40.58 -44.10 25.21
CA ALA A 740 41.14 -43.25 24.17
C ALA A 740 42.61 -43.65 23.94
N ASP A 741 43.23 -43.10 22.90
CA ASP A 741 44.67 -43.24 22.66
C ASP A 741 45.21 -41.99 21.95
N TYR A 742 46.54 -41.81 21.95
CA TYR A 742 47.22 -40.66 21.34
C TYR A 742 46.74 -39.30 21.88
N LEU A 743 46.61 -39.19 23.20
CA LEU A 743 46.29 -37.96 23.93
C LEU A 743 47.55 -37.33 24.53
N SER A 744 47.56 -36.00 24.67
CA SER A 744 48.53 -35.27 25.50
C SER A 744 47.78 -34.58 26.63
N ILE A 745 48.03 -34.98 27.88
CA ILE A 745 47.22 -34.55 29.04
C ILE A 745 48.13 -33.97 30.11
N SER A 746 47.78 -32.82 30.66
CA SER A 746 48.45 -32.28 31.86
C SER A 746 47.46 -31.51 32.74
N ARG A 747 47.68 -31.51 34.06
CA ARG A 747 46.86 -30.75 35.03
C ARG A 747 45.36 -31.08 34.95
N SER A 748 45.03 -32.37 34.88
CA SER A 748 43.66 -32.85 34.78
C SER A 748 43.25 -33.71 35.99
N THR A 749 42.01 -33.56 36.45
CA THR A 749 41.37 -34.53 37.35
C THR A 749 40.25 -35.25 36.61
N ALA A 750 40.38 -36.56 36.44
CA ALA A 750 39.39 -37.42 35.81
C ALA A 750 38.63 -38.25 36.85
N GLU A 751 37.30 -38.22 36.79
CA GLU A 751 36.42 -38.96 37.69
C GLU A 751 35.37 -39.79 36.93
N PRO A 752 34.87 -40.91 37.50
CA PRO A 752 35.38 -41.58 38.70
C PRO A 752 36.78 -42.20 38.48
N SER A 753 37.47 -42.58 39.56
CA SER A 753 38.72 -43.34 39.48
C SER A 753 38.53 -44.64 38.68
N ASN A 754 39.58 -45.16 38.05
CA ASN A 754 39.57 -46.39 37.26
C ASN A 754 38.64 -46.39 36.05
N THR A 755 38.24 -45.21 35.58
CA THR A 755 37.29 -45.06 34.48
C THR A 755 37.94 -44.57 33.19
N TRP A 756 38.98 -43.74 33.28
CA TRP A 756 39.54 -43.01 32.15
C TRP A 756 40.89 -43.59 31.68
N TYR A 757 40.86 -44.39 30.62
CA TYR A 757 42.06 -44.97 29.99
C TYR A 757 42.52 -44.08 28.84
N ALA A 758 43.67 -43.44 29.01
CA ALA A 758 44.30 -42.60 27.99
C ALA A 758 45.02 -43.42 26.91
N GLY A 759 45.28 -44.72 27.12
CA GLY A 759 45.96 -45.57 26.15
C GLY A 759 47.49 -45.56 26.25
N LEU A 760 48.15 -46.48 25.54
CA LEU A 760 49.61 -46.70 25.60
C LEU A 760 50.41 -45.65 24.83
N ASN A 761 49.81 -45.00 23.83
CA ASN A 761 50.48 -44.03 22.96
C ASN A 761 50.23 -42.58 23.39
N SER A 762 49.71 -42.39 24.61
CA SER A 762 49.44 -41.07 25.19
C SER A 762 50.59 -40.54 26.05
N VAL A 763 50.68 -39.22 26.14
CA VAL A 763 51.72 -38.50 26.89
C VAL A 763 51.14 -37.97 28.20
N ASP A 764 51.74 -38.39 29.32
CA ASP A 764 51.50 -37.80 30.64
C ASP A 764 52.40 -36.57 30.83
N GLY A 765 51.84 -35.38 30.57
CA GLY A 765 52.51 -34.10 30.77
C GLY A 765 52.61 -33.66 32.23
N GLY A 766 52.19 -34.51 33.18
CA GLY A 766 52.34 -34.31 34.61
C GLY A 766 51.12 -33.68 35.30
N ILE A 767 51.06 -33.91 36.61
CA ILE A 767 50.03 -33.40 37.53
C ILE A 767 48.60 -33.83 37.14
N ASN A 768 48.45 -35.07 36.69
CA ASN A 768 47.17 -35.69 36.35
C ASN A 768 46.69 -36.61 37.48
N ASN A 769 45.39 -36.62 37.76
CA ASN A 769 44.74 -37.49 38.75
C ASN A 769 43.59 -38.27 38.09
N GLY A 770 43.45 -39.56 38.43
CA GLY A 770 42.37 -40.44 37.95
C GLY A 770 42.50 -40.96 36.51
N TRP A 771 43.48 -40.48 35.73
CA TRP A 771 43.83 -40.98 34.40
C TRP A 771 44.72 -42.23 34.46
N ILE A 772 44.48 -43.18 33.55
CA ILE A 772 45.29 -44.40 33.39
C ILE A 772 46.01 -44.37 32.03
N PHE A 773 47.34 -44.27 32.05
CA PHE A 773 48.19 -44.28 30.85
C PHE A 773 48.60 -45.70 30.45
N SER A 774 47.61 -46.56 30.26
CA SER A 774 47.77 -47.92 29.77
C SER A 774 46.53 -48.36 28.98
N GLY A 775 46.61 -49.51 28.30
CA GLY A 775 45.46 -50.08 27.60
C GLY A 775 44.36 -50.54 28.57
N ASN A 776 43.10 -50.49 28.11
CA ASN A 776 41.97 -50.97 28.91
C ASN A 776 42.11 -52.49 29.17
N PRO A 777 42.03 -52.96 30.44
CA PRO A 777 42.20 -54.36 30.79
C PRO A 777 41.15 -55.29 30.15
N SER A 778 39.99 -54.80 29.71
CA SER A 778 39.01 -55.61 28.96
C SER A 778 39.42 -55.92 27.51
N SER A 779 40.43 -55.23 26.96
CA SER A 779 40.98 -55.51 25.63
C SER A 779 41.94 -56.70 25.63
N ALA A 780 42.32 -57.20 26.82
CA ALA A 780 43.40 -58.16 27.01
C ALA A 780 42.90 -59.54 27.50
N ARG A 781 41.78 -60.08 27.00
CA ARG A 781 41.40 -61.49 27.25
C ARG A 781 40.63 -62.15 26.10
N MET A 782 41.35 -62.53 25.05
CA MET A 782 41.00 -63.72 24.26
C MET A 782 42.26 -64.32 23.60
N LEU A 783 43.25 -64.68 24.43
CA LEU A 783 44.28 -65.62 24.01
C LEU A 783 44.56 -66.56 25.19
N LEU A 784 43.69 -67.56 25.35
CA LEU A 784 43.98 -68.71 26.19
C LEU A 784 43.57 -69.99 25.44
N MET A 785 44.58 -70.56 24.78
CA MET A 785 44.90 -71.98 24.64
C MET A 785 43.75 -72.99 24.44
N PHE A 786 43.67 -73.55 23.23
CA PHE A 786 43.45 -74.99 23.05
C PHE A 786 44.67 -75.57 22.32
N PHE A 787 45.52 -76.25 23.07
CA PHE A 787 46.28 -77.41 22.60
C PHE A 787 45.71 -78.63 23.33
#